data_AF-A0A409YEA3-F1
#
_entry.id   AF-A0A409YEA3-F1
#
_cell.length_a   1.000
_cell.length_b   1.000
_cell.length_c   1.000
_cell.angle_alpha   90.00
_cell.angle_beta   90.00
_cell.angle_gamma   90.00
#
_symmetry.space_group_name_H-M   'P 1'
#
loop_
_entity.id
_entity.type
_entity.pdbx_description
1 polymer ?
#
loop_
_entity_poly.entity_id
_entity_poly.type
_entity_poly.pdbx_seq_one_letter_code
_entity_poly.pdbx_strand_id
1 'polypeptide(L)'
;MSQAHSPAVVATRLDQLLVTIEESAAELRKYLEKQIKEQPNGDPRALYPFFGDHQASNYASVLKIACERLNTLVTPPHLLVMEEAGSFYTTAACQTAVKHDVAAHIKELSPNGKGAPLSELAAITKLDEDLLGRILRFLSQKGIFQEIAPGRFENTTATLTLIDDPQFKAFLDLLMTENRLGAAELGTYMEKLYESKETGEKAPLNPFAIYSGLPLYEWLHLPENADRGRNFGEGMRGMAHSESTFSLPFDYGFKDLPQDKPLVDVGGGIGAIAEILLAEYPNLNMIVQDLEPVVEEAKKSPSENNKKWMAEGRLTFETQDFFTEQPAKLKGCVFFLSNVIHNYPDDKAIEILKILRRSDPTKILLVERVIGPFLPVEASSVEGEIEIYKNIRSSARGIAVQGIPIPPRSQSLPGMYDLVMATLVGAKERSLTEWQKLFKDAGYKLTGVSPLRASGGQSVVSLVRGFCIPNMILYKLPLIATLVYAINYSGRPPVSKAIYKNQPPTPLVERLFSNVGPTLTLCFWIEGVLEFTCLLLCGLFAMSEEKPFHTTCKPLTGSVVPVHYMVGWSLIVAGTFLRRACYKELARLFTFVIGIQKGHQLITTGPYSIVRHPGYAAFVLINAGLILVHVNHQPIPSSFSPVIEAIVRIYNAAYILVSTAATVFLLKRADLEEKLLQAEFGDAWVKWARTVRWKFVPGLW
;
A
#
# COMPACT_ATOMS: atom_id res chain seq x y z
N MET A 1 16.84 36.87 1.31
CA MET A 1 16.96 35.87 2.38
C MET A 1 15.63 35.17 2.52
N SER A 2 15.62 33.84 2.62
CA SER A 2 14.39 33.07 2.84
C SER A 2 13.64 33.60 4.07
N GLN A 3 12.30 33.65 4.02
CA GLN A 3 11.48 34.02 5.18
C GLN A 3 11.74 33.14 6.41
N ALA A 4 12.22 31.90 6.19
CA ALA A 4 12.65 30.96 7.22
C ALA A 4 13.84 31.46 8.09
N HIS A 5 14.62 32.44 7.61
CA HIS A 5 15.75 33.03 8.34
C HIS A 5 15.44 34.40 8.93
N SER A 6 14.17 34.81 8.96
CA SER A 6 13.82 36.04 9.67
C SER A 6 14.13 35.89 11.17
N PRO A 7 14.61 36.96 11.85
CA PRO A 7 14.94 36.88 13.28
C PRO A 7 13.80 36.34 14.15
N ALA A 8 12.55 36.68 13.83
CA ALA A 8 11.37 36.22 14.56
C ALA A 8 11.15 34.70 14.42
N VAL A 9 11.28 34.15 13.20
CA VAL A 9 11.14 32.71 12.95
C VAL A 9 12.27 31.94 13.63
N VAL A 10 13.51 32.42 13.51
CA VAL A 10 14.68 31.79 14.13
C VAL A 10 14.60 31.80 15.66
N ALA A 11 14.19 32.93 16.26
CA ALA A 11 13.98 33.04 17.70
C ALA A 11 12.89 32.06 18.17
N THR A 12 11.76 32.01 17.46
CA THR A 12 10.67 31.06 17.76
C THR A 12 11.16 29.61 17.67
N ARG A 13 11.92 29.26 16.62
CA ARG A 13 12.49 27.90 16.46
C ARG A 13 13.38 27.53 17.64
N LEU A 14 14.28 28.43 18.04
CA LEU A 14 15.16 28.22 19.19
C LEU A 14 14.35 28.00 20.48
N ASP A 15 13.39 28.86 20.76
CA ASP A 15 12.54 28.75 21.95
C ASP A 15 11.77 27.42 21.98
N GLN A 16 11.17 27.03 20.84
CA GLN A 16 10.43 25.77 20.75
C GLN A 16 11.32 24.54 20.92
N LEU A 17 12.56 24.58 20.42
CA LEU A 17 13.56 23.52 20.63
C LEU A 17 13.93 23.38 22.10
N LEU A 18 14.26 24.50 22.77
CA LEU A 18 14.64 24.50 24.17
C LEU A 18 13.50 23.96 25.06
N VAL A 19 12.27 24.43 24.85
CA VAL A 19 11.09 23.89 25.55
C VAL A 19 10.93 22.39 25.33
N THR A 20 11.10 21.92 24.09
CA THR A 20 10.98 20.48 23.78
C THR A 20 12.05 19.64 24.48
N ILE A 21 13.29 20.16 24.55
CA ILE A 21 14.42 19.53 25.25
C ILE A 21 14.13 19.47 26.76
N GLU A 22 13.75 20.60 27.36
CA GLU A 22 13.49 20.70 28.80
C GLU A 22 12.35 19.79 29.25
N GLU A 23 11.21 19.81 28.55
CA GLU A 23 10.06 18.96 28.86
C GLU A 23 10.40 17.47 28.75
N SER A 24 11.07 17.06 27.66
CA SER A 24 11.43 15.67 27.45
C SER A 24 12.46 15.19 28.48
N ALA A 25 13.47 16.02 28.78
CA ALA A 25 14.46 15.71 29.79
C ALA A 25 13.85 15.61 31.19
N ALA A 26 12.86 16.44 31.53
CA ALA A 26 12.16 16.37 32.81
C ALA A 26 11.42 15.03 33.00
N GLU A 27 10.75 14.54 31.96
CA GLU A 27 10.06 13.23 32.01
C GLU A 27 11.06 12.06 32.13
N LEU A 28 12.19 12.12 31.42
CA LEU A 28 13.24 11.10 31.54
C LEU A 28 13.90 11.09 32.92
N ARG A 29 14.10 12.27 33.54
CA ARG A 29 14.61 12.36 34.93
C ARG A 29 13.67 11.69 35.91
N LYS A 30 12.35 11.95 35.82
CA LYS A 30 11.34 11.29 36.67
C LYS A 30 11.39 9.76 36.51
N TYR A 31 11.52 9.28 35.28
CA TYR A 31 11.67 7.86 35.00
C TYR A 31 12.94 7.28 35.66
N LEU A 32 14.10 7.94 35.53
CA LEU A 32 15.34 7.49 36.13
C LEU A 32 15.29 7.51 37.67
N GLU A 33 14.73 8.56 38.28
CA GLU A 33 14.55 8.63 39.74
C GLU A 33 13.70 7.48 40.28
N LYS A 34 12.72 7.01 39.49
CA LYS A 34 11.93 5.81 39.81
C LYS A 34 12.78 4.55 39.67
N GLN A 35 13.50 4.37 38.56
CA GLN A 35 14.35 3.19 38.33
C GLN A 35 15.45 3.03 39.39
N ILE A 36 16.10 4.14 39.80
CA ILE A 36 17.14 4.14 40.85
C ILE A 36 16.58 3.59 42.19
N LYS A 37 15.30 3.82 42.48
CA LYS A 37 14.66 3.31 43.71
C LYS A 37 14.24 1.85 43.59
N GLU A 38 14.00 1.36 42.37
CA GLU A 38 13.37 0.06 42.09
C GLU A 38 14.36 -1.03 41.67
N GLN A 39 15.56 -0.70 41.18
CA GLN A 39 16.56 -1.69 40.73
C GLN A 39 17.94 -1.54 41.43
N PRO A 40 18.47 -2.59 42.08
CA PRO A 40 19.89 -2.75 42.36
C PRO A 40 20.65 -3.32 41.14
N ASN A 41 21.93 -2.97 41.01
CA ASN A 41 22.87 -3.35 39.94
C ASN A 41 22.65 -4.74 39.30
N GLY A 42 22.75 -4.82 37.96
CA GLY A 42 22.90 -6.09 37.22
C GLY A 42 21.96 -6.33 36.04
N ASP A 43 21.09 -5.38 35.67
CA ASP A 43 20.21 -5.53 34.51
C ASP A 43 21.01 -5.38 33.19
N PRO A 44 21.02 -6.39 32.29
CA PRO A 44 21.66 -6.27 30.98
C PRO A 44 21.09 -5.14 30.11
N ARG A 45 19.88 -4.64 30.41
CA ARG A 45 19.29 -3.44 29.79
C ARG A 45 19.93 -2.13 30.25
N ALA A 46 20.91 -2.16 31.17
CA ALA A 46 21.64 -0.96 31.60
C ALA A 46 22.31 -0.20 30.44
N LEU A 47 22.63 -0.87 29.33
CA LEU A 47 23.13 -0.24 28.10
C LEU A 47 22.08 0.65 27.40
N TYR A 48 20.79 0.42 27.70
CA TYR A 48 19.63 1.04 27.05
C TYR A 48 18.69 1.66 28.10
N PRO A 49 19.12 2.71 28.81
CA PRO A 49 18.48 3.17 30.05
C PRO A 49 17.02 3.55 29.89
N PHE A 50 16.60 4.03 28.71
CA PHE A 50 15.24 4.51 28.47
C PHE A 50 14.34 3.52 27.72
N PHE A 51 14.86 2.37 27.29
CA PHE A 51 14.13 1.46 26.40
C PHE A 51 13.29 0.43 27.16
N GLY A 52 13.46 0.31 28.49
CA GLY A 52 12.62 -0.54 29.35
C GLY A 52 11.15 -0.10 29.42
N ASP A 53 10.83 1.16 29.12
CA ASP A 53 9.46 1.71 29.16
C ASP A 53 9.10 2.44 27.86
N HIS A 54 7.85 2.29 27.39
CA HIS A 54 7.43 2.85 26.10
C HIS A 54 7.36 4.36 26.11
N GLN A 55 6.88 4.94 27.22
CA GLN A 55 6.78 6.37 27.34
C GLN A 55 8.17 7.00 27.48
N ALA A 56 9.05 6.42 28.30
CA ALA A 56 10.45 6.84 28.41
C ALA A 56 11.17 6.79 27.06
N SER A 57 11.04 5.69 26.31
CA SER A 57 11.64 5.55 24.97
C SER A 57 11.14 6.62 23.99
N ASN A 58 9.86 6.97 24.04
CA ASN A 58 9.30 8.03 23.18
C ASN A 58 9.86 9.40 23.55
N TYR A 59 9.94 9.74 24.84
CA TYR A 59 10.54 11.01 25.28
C TYR A 59 12.04 11.10 24.93
N ALA A 60 12.78 9.99 25.06
CA ALA A 60 14.18 9.93 24.61
C ALA A 60 14.30 10.19 23.11
N SER A 61 13.37 9.67 22.31
CA SER A 61 13.34 9.90 20.87
C SER A 61 13.00 11.35 20.49
N VAL A 62 12.02 11.96 21.18
CA VAL A 62 11.71 13.39 21.01
C VAL A 62 12.89 14.28 21.39
N LEU A 63 13.54 13.96 22.51
CA LEU A 63 14.75 14.66 22.95
C LEU A 63 15.86 14.57 21.89
N LYS A 64 16.12 13.37 21.33
CA LYS A 64 17.09 13.16 20.25
C LYS A 64 16.77 14.03 19.03
N ILE A 65 15.52 14.03 18.56
CA ILE A 65 15.09 14.85 17.41
C ILE A 65 15.32 16.35 17.67
N ALA A 66 15.01 16.82 18.88
CA ALA A 66 15.23 18.22 19.24
C ALA A 66 16.72 18.58 19.30
N CYS A 67 17.57 17.70 19.85
CA CYS A 67 19.02 17.91 19.87
C CYS A 67 19.62 17.93 18.46
N GLU A 68 19.20 17.02 17.57
CA GLU A 68 19.63 17.01 16.16
C GLU A 68 19.26 18.33 15.46
N ARG A 69 18.03 18.82 15.67
CA ARG A 69 17.57 20.08 15.08
C ARG A 69 18.23 21.31 15.68
N LEU A 70 18.54 21.28 16.98
CA LEU A 70 19.32 22.35 17.62
C LEU A 70 20.73 22.40 17.03
N ASN A 71 21.38 21.24 16.84
CA ASN A 71 22.68 21.16 16.19
C ASN A 71 22.64 21.77 14.78
N THR A 72 21.63 21.43 13.98
CA THR A 72 21.41 22.04 12.66
C THR A 72 21.21 23.55 12.73
N LEU A 73 20.44 24.05 13.71
CA LEU A 73 20.15 25.49 13.85
C LEU A 73 21.40 26.31 14.21
N VAL A 74 22.24 25.79 15.09
CA VAL A 74 23.43 26.54 15.58
C VAL A 74 24.66 26.37 14.69
N THR A 75 24.64 25.40 13.77
CA THR A 75 25.74 25.16 12.83
C THR A 75 25.59 26.07 11.61
N PRO A 76 26.63 26.84 11.23
CA PRO A 76 26.62 27.60 9.99
C PRO A 76 26.29 26.68 8.79
N PRO A 77 25.34 27.04 7.90
CA PRO A 77 24.83 26.12 6.89
C PRO A 77 25.89 25.48 5.99
N HIS A 78 26.94 26.22 5.62
CA HIS A 78 28.03 25.69 4.80
C HIS A 78 28.92 24.69 5.54
N LEU A 79 29.09 24.84 6.86
CA LEU A 79 29.84 23.88 7.67
C LEU A 79 29.05 22.58 7.84
N LEU A 80 27.72 22.68 8.04
CA LEU A 80 26.86 21.49 8.09
C LEU A 80 26.99 20.65 6.81
N VAL A 81 26.93 21.30 5.64
CA VAL A 81 27.11 20.60 4.34
C VAL A 81 28.51 19.99 4.24
N MET A 82 29.55 20.71 4.67
CA MET A 82 30.94 20.23 4.63
C MET A 82 31.15 19.02 5.55
N GLU A 83 30.58 19.02 6.75
CA GLU A 83 30.66 17.92 7.72
C GLU A 83 29.99 16.66 7.18
N GLU A 84 28.78 16.79 6.62
CA GLU A 84 28.05 15.67 6.03
C GLU A 84 28.76 15.12 4.77
N ALA A 85 29.31 15.99 3.91
CA ALA A 85 30.10 15.57 2.76
C ALA A 85 31.38 14.81 3.16
N GLY A 86 31.96 15.14 4.31
CA GLY A 86 33.12 14.46 4.88
C GLY A 86 32.78 13.20 5.70
N SER A 87 31.51 12.81 5.80
CA SER A 87 31.06 11.73 6.70
C SER A 87 31.75 10.38 6.43
N PHE A 88 32.23 10.12 5.20
CA PHE A 88 32.98 8.91 4.85
C PHE A 88 34.27 8.70 5.66
N TYR A 89 34.86 9.77 6.22
CA TYR A 89 35.98 9.64 7.16
C TYR A 89 35.56 8.98 8.47
N THR A 90 34.31 9.17 8.89
CA THR A 90 33.73 8.45 10.05
C THR A 90 33.66 6.96 9.77
N THR A 91 33.13 6.58 8.59
CA THR A 91 33.06 5.19 8.14
C THR A 91 34.44 4.54 8.13
N ALA A 92 35.44 5.19 7.53
CA ALA A 92 36.81 4.66 7.46
C ALA A 92 37.48 4.53 8.83
N ALA A 93 37.27 5.51 9.72
CA ALA A 93 37.79 5.48 11.08
C ALA A 93 37.16 4.35 11.91
N CYS A 94 35.83 4.20 11.87
CA CYS A 94 35.12 3.10 12.52
C CYS A 94 35.58 1.75 11.99
N GLN A 95 35.72 1.61 10.68
CA GLN A 95 36.18 0.38 10.05
C GLN A 95 37.56 -0.02 10.55
N THR A 96 38.49 0.94 10.65
CA THR A 96 39.84 0.70 11.17
C THR A 96 39.76 0.22 12.62
N ALA A 97 38.97 0.88 13.46
CA ALA A 97 38.85 0.52 14.87
C ALA A 97 38.21 -0.87 15.08
N VAL A 98 37.19 -1.22 14.29
CA VAL A 98 36.52 -2.52 14.34
C VAL A 98 37.42 -3.64 13.83
N LYS A 99 38.07 -3.45 12.67
CA LYS A 99 38.91 -4.48 12.02
C LYS A 99 40.14 -4.85 12.86
N HIS A 100 40.64 -3.91 13.66
CA HIS A 100 41.81 -4.10 14.52
C HIS A 100 41.44 -4.28 15.99
N ASP A 101 40.17 -4.59 16.29
CA ASP A 101 39.69 -4.91 17.64
C ASP A 101 40.09 -3.89 18.73
N VAL A 102 40.14 -2.61 18.36
CA VAL A 102 40.67 -1.55 19.24
C VAL A 102 39.90 -1.49 20.56
N ALA A 103 38.57 -1.69 20.54
CA ALA A 103 37.76 -1.71 21.75
C ALA A 103 38.13 -2.85 22.72
N ALA A 104 38.45 -4.04 22.19
CA ALA A 104 38.88 -5.16 23.01
C ALA A 104 40.26 -4.88 23.65
N HIS A 105 41.20 -4.37 22.86
CA HIS A 105 42.52 -4.00 23.37
C HIS A 105 42.47 -2.87 24.40
N ILE A 106 41.56 -1.90 24.26
CA ILE A 106 41.35 -0.88 25.29
C ILE A 106 40.87 -1.50 26.61
N LYS A 107 39.97 -2.50 26.56
CA LYS A 107 39.50 -3.22 27.76
C LYS A 107 40.64 -3.96 28.45
N GLU A 108 41.55 -4.56 27.68
CA GLU A 108 42.73 -5.26 28.20
C GLU A 108 43.77 -4.31 28.81
N LEU A 109 44.01 -3.16 28.17
CA LEU A 109 45.06 -2.21 28.55
C LEU A 109 44.61 -1.14 29.58
N SER A 110 43.30 -1.00 29.82
CA SER A 110 42.75 -0.10 30.86
C SER A 110 41.94 -0.84 31.95
N PRO A 111 42.50 -1.86 32.63
CA PRO A 111 41.73 -2.62 33.64
C PRO A 111 41.39 -1.79 34.88
N ASN A 112 42.10 -0.68 35.12
CA ASN A 112 41.96 0.18 36.29
C ASN A 112 41.36 1.57 35.98
N GLY A 113 40.80 1.79 34.78
CA GLY A 113 40.23 3.08 34.40
C GLY A 113 41.28 4.20 34.23
N LYS A 114 42.51 3.85 33.83
CA LYS A 114 43.62 4.79 33.63
C LYS A 114 43.86 5.14 32.15
N GLY A 115 42.97 4.71 31.26
CA GLY A 115 43.11 4.80 29.82
C GLY A 115 44.24 3.93 29.27
N ALA A 116 43.95 3.25 28.17
CA ALA A 116 44.91 2.50 27.38
C ALA A 116 45.91 3.46 26.71
N PRO A 117 47.24 3.30 26.91
CA PRO A 117 48.23 4.14 26.27
C PRO A 117 48.24 3.97 24.75
N LEU A 118 48.31 5.08 24.00
CA LEU A 118 48.30 5.07 22.53
C LEU A 118 49.45 4.25 21.93
N SER A 119 50.65 4.35 22.50
CA SER A 119 51.82 3.59 22.04
C SER A 119 51.65 2.07 22.21
N GLU A 120 50.99 1.63 23.29
CA GLU A 120 50.66 0.22 23.52
C GLU A 120 49.54 -0.26 22.58
N LEU A 121 48.52 0.58 22.37
CA LEU A 121 47.47 0.32 21.39
C LEU A 121 48.04 0.20 19.96
N ALA A 122 48.94 1.09 19.58
CA ALA A 122 49.61 1.04 18.28
C ALA A 122 50.46 -0.23 18.14
N ALA A 123 51.21 -0.60 19.18
CA ALA A 123 52.03 -1.80 19.20
C ALA A 123 51.20 -3.09 19.07
N ILE A 124 50.10 -3.22 19.81
CA ILE A 124 49.27 -4.44 19.80
C ILE A 124 48.45 -4.56 18.50
N THR A 125 47.90 -3.45 18.00
CA THR A 125 47.12 -3.42 16.75
C THR A 125 48.00 -3.46 15.50
N LYS A 126 49.31 -3.21 15.65
CA LYS A 126 50.30 -3.04 14.59
C LYS A 126 49.92 -1.92 13.61
N LEU A 127 49.38 -0.83 14.17
CA LEU A 127 49.01 0.37 13.42
C LEU A 127 50.02 1.49 13.67
N ASP A 128 50.09 2.43 12.73
CA ASP A 128 50.85 3.67 12.91
C ASP A 128 50.27 4.49 14.08
N GLU A 129 51.14 4.88 15.02
CA GLU A 129 50.73 5.54 16.27
C GLU A 129 50.07 6.90 16.03
N ASP A 130 50.62 7.72 15.12
CA ASP A 130 50.07 9.07 14.84
C ASP A 130 48.69 8.97 14.20
N LEU A 131 48.55 8.14 13.16
CA LEU A 131 47.28 7.94 12.48
C LEU A 131 46.23 7.30 13.38
N LEU A 132 46.61 6.29 14.18
CA LEU A 132 45.69 5.70 15.17
C LEU A 132 45.23 6.75 16.18
N GLY A 133 46.15 7.56 16.70
CA GLY A 133 45.82 8.65 17.62
C GLY A 133 44.87 9.68 17.01
N ARG A 134 45.01 10.00 15.71
CA ARG A 134 44.09 10.89 14.99
C ARG A 134 42.71 10.27 14.80
N ILE A 135 42.65 8.98 14.45
CA ILE A 135 41.41 8.22 14.31
C ILE A 135 40.65 8.19 15.64
N LEU A 136 41.32 7.80 16.73
CA LEU A 136 40.67 7.68 18.03
C LEU A 136 40.18 9.03 18.55
N ARG A 137 40.97 10.10 18.40
CA ARG A 137 40.53 11.46 18.74
C ARG A 137 39.30 11.91 17.93
N PHE A 138 39.28 11.62 16.63
CA PHE A 138 38.13 11.95 15.78
C PHE A 138 36.87 11.18 16.20
N LEU A 139 37.00 9.88 16.47
CA LEU A 139 35.90 9.05 16.98
C LEU A 139 35.47 9.45 18.39
N SER A 140 36.37 10.00 19.21
CA SER A 140 36.03 10.54 20.52
C SER A 140 35.14 11.77 20.47
N GLN A 141 35.30 12.65 19.46
CA GLN A 141 34.39 13.78 19.26
C GLN A 141 32.96 13.33 18.92
N LYS A 142 32.79 12.09 18.46
CA LYS A 142 31.50 11.46 18.15
C LYS A 142 30.97 10.58 19.28
N GLY A 143 31.66 10.52 20.42
CA GLY A 143 31.27 9.71 21.57
C GLY A 143 31.42 8.20 21.36
N ILE A 144 32.21 7.76 20.37
CA ILE A 144 32.45 6.34 20.10
C ILE A 144 33.55 5.83 21.06
N PHE A 145 34.70 6.49 21.10
CA PHE A 145 35.75 6.28 22.10
C PHE A 145 35.87 7.49 23.02
N GLN A 146 36.75 7.47 24.02
CA GLN A 146 37.04 8.63 24.85
C GLN A 146 38.55 8.79 25.06
N GLU A 147 39.10 9.99 24.85
CA GLU A 147 40.45 10.33 25.30
C GLU A 147 40.34 10.98 26.69
N ILE A 148 40.79 10.28 27.73
CA ILE A 148 40.66 10.74 29.13
C ILE A 148 41.86 11.58 29.59
N ALA A 149 42.98 11.47 28.89
CA ALA A 149 44.20 12.25 29.04
C ALA A 149 44.98 12.16 27.72
N PRO A 150 45.93 13.07 27.42
CA PRO A 150 46.68 13.03 26.17
C PRO A 150 47.29 11.65 25.90
N GLY A 151 46.89 11.03 24.78
CA GLY A 151 47.34 9.70 24.37
C GLY A 151 46.82 8.54 25.22
N ARG A 152 45.73 8.72 25.97
CA ARG A 152 45.12 7.69 26.83
C ARG A 152 43.63 7.55 26.53
N PHE A 153 43.24 6.36 26.08
CA PHE A 153 41.90 6.11 25.56
C PHE A 153 41.09 5.11 26.39
N GLU A 154 39.78 5.32 26.47
CA GLU A 154 38.81 4.42 27.09
C GLU A 154 37.64 4.11 26.16
N ASN A 155 36.99 2.97 26.44
CA ASN A 155 35.76 2.59 25.80
C ASN A 155 34.61 3.43 26.35
N THR A 156 33.69 3.82 25.47
CA THR A 156 32.38 4.31 25.88
C THR A 156 31.37 3.16 25.87
N THR A 157 30.15 3.41 26.35
CA THR A 157 29.02 2.49 26.21
C THR A 157 28.81 2.02 24.77
N ALA A 158 29.10 2.87 23.77
CA ALA A 158 28.96 2.52 22.36
C ALA A 158 30.00 1.48 21.91
N THR A 159 31.25 1.57 22.36
CA THR A 159 32.29 0.61 21.98
C THR A 159 32.29 -0.66 22.82
N LEU A 160 31.64 -0.65 23.99
CA LEU A 160 31.42 -1.87 24.77
C LEU A 160 30.55 -2.89 24.02
N THR A 161 29.66 -2.45 23.12
CA THR A 161 28.87 -3.36 22.27
C THR A 161 29.70 -4.07 21.20
N LEU A 162 30.93 -3.62 20.96
CA LEU A 162 31.86 -4.28 20.03
C LEU A 162 32.66 -5.39 20.72
N ILE A 163 32.62 -5.50 22.04
CA ILE A 163 33.49 -6.43 22.77
C ILE A 163 32.82 -7.80 22.85
N ASP A 164 33.57 -8.86 22.53
CA ASP A 164 33.10 -10.25 22.58
C ASP A 164 31.85 -10.54 21.69
N ASP A 165 31.57 -9.69 20.69
CA ASP A 165 30.45 -9.84 19.74
C ASP A 165 30.94 -9.87 18.28
N PRO A 166 31.40 -11.03 17.77
CA PRO A 166 31.88 -11.16 16.40
C PRO A 166 30.76 -10.98 15.35
N GLN A 167 29.51 -11.27 15.70
CA GLN A 167 28.38 -11.18 14.76
C GLN A 167 27.98 -9.73 14.51
N PHE A 168 27.95 -8.91 15.55
CA PHE A 168 27.73 -7.48 15.38
C PHE A 168 28.89 -6.81 14.61
N LYS A 169 30.14 -7.22 14.85
CA LYS A 169 31.29 -6.75 14.04
C LYS A 169 31.16 -7.15 12.56
N ALA A 170 30.73 -8.38 12.27
CA ALA A 170 30.49 -8.83 10.90
C ALA A 170 29.42 -7.97 10.20
N PHE A 171 28.36 -7.60 10.92
CA PHE A 171 27.34 -6.68 10.40
C PHE A 171 27.91 -5.29 10.09
N LEU A 172 28.70 -4.73 11.02
CA LEU A 172 29.35 -3.44 10.79
C LEU A 172 30.34 -3.49 9.63
N ASP A 173 31.09 -4.58 9.46
CA ASP A 173 32.00 -4.75 8.32
C ASP A 173 31.24 -4.77 6.97
N LEU A 174 30.09 -5.44 6.90
CA LEU A 174 29.19 -5.39 5.74
C LEU A 174 28.70 -3.96 5.45
N LEU A 175 28.36 -3.20 6.51
CA LEU A 175 27.94 -1.80 6.37
C LEU A 175 29.07 -0.89 5.87
N MET A 176 30.32 -1.17 6.26
CA MET A 176 31.48 -0.34 5.92
C MET A 176 32.25 -0.81 4.68
N THR A 177 31.91 -1.99 4.13
CA THR A 177 32.51 -2.53 2.90
C THR A 177 31.51 -2.64 1.74
N GLU A 178 30.72 -3.71 1.59
CA GLU A 178 29.80 -3.88 0.43
C GLU A 178 28.86 -2.69 0.25
N ASN A 179 28.24 -2.23 1.35
CA ASN A 179 27.31 -1.10 1.32
C ASN A 179 28.00 0.18 0.84
N ARG A 180 29.25 0.41 1.26
CA ARG A 180 30.05 1.55 0.80
C ARG A 180 30.31 1.48 -0.71
N LEU A 181 30.57 0.29 -1.24
CA LEU A 181 30.82 0.09 -2.67
C LEU A 181 29.55 0.39 -3.48
N GLY A 182 28.39 -0.11 -3.05
CA GLY A 182 27.10 0.22 -3.68
C GLY A 182 26.74 1.70 -3.55
N ALA A 183 26.98 2.32 -2.39
CA ALA A 183 26.67 3.73 -2.15
C ALA A 183 27.45 4.68 -3.07
N ALA A 184 28.69 4.34 -3.42
CA ALA A 184 29.51 5.14 -4.34
C ALA A 184 28.91 5.24 -5.76
N GLU A 185 28.13 4.23 -6.18
CA GLU A 185 27.53 4.13 -7.52
C GLU A 185 26.10 4.71 -7.59
N LEU A 186 25.57 5.28 -6.49
CA LEU A 186 24.17 5.71 -6.42
C LEU A 186 23.82 6.77 -7.47
N GLY A 187 24.68 7.77 -7.66
CA GLY A 187 24.47 8.84 -8.64
C GLY A 187 24.45 8.30 -10.08
N THR A 188 25.44 7.49 -10.43
CA THR A 188 25.53 6.84 -11.75
C THR A 188 24.35 5.92 -12.02
N TYR A 189 23.85 5.20 -11.00
CA TYR A 189 22.66 4.39 -11.13
C TYR A 189 21.41 5.22 -11.44
N MET A 190 21.24 6.37 -10.77
CA MET A 190 20.11 7.28 -11.02
C MET A 190 20.12 7.83 -12.45
N GLU A 191 21.30 8.21 -12.96
CA GLU A 191 21.48 8.65 -14.34
C GLU A 191 21.07 7.56 -15.34
N LYS A 192 21.59 6.33 -15.16
CA LYS A 192 21.24 5.19 -16.02
C LYS A 192 19.75 4.81 -15.96
N LEU A 193 19.11 4.93 -14.80
CA LEU A 193 17.66 4.72 -14.68
C LEU A 193 16.85 5.75 -15.47
N TYR A 194 17.33 7.01 -15.49
CA TYR A 194 16.70 8.06 -16.28
C TYR A 194 16.89 7.80 -17.78
N GLU A 195 18.11 7.51 -18.22
CA GLU A 195 18.45 7.17 -19.61
C GLU A 195 17.67 5.96 -20.13
N SER A 196 17.53 4.92 -19.30
CA SER A 196 16.74 3.72 -19.60
C SER A 196 15.27 4.04 -19.91
N LYS A 197 14.66 5.01 -19.22
CA LYS A 197 13.28 5.43 -19.49
C LYS A 197 13.14 6.18 -20.81
N GLU A 198 14.14 6.98 -21.17
CA GLU A 198 14.16 7.75 -22.42
C GLU A 198 14.43 6.86 -23.64
N THR A 199 15.37 5.92 -23.51
CA THR A 199 15.86 5.07 -24.61
C THR A 199 15.09 3.76 -24.76
N GLY A 200 14.47 3.27 -23.67
CA GLY A 200 13.89 1.93 -23.58
C GLY A 200 14.93 0.82 -23.32
N GLU A 201 16.21 1.15 -23.17
CA GLU A 201 17.24 0.18 -22.81
C GLU A 201 17.07 -0.33 -21.37
N LYS A 202 17.58 -1.52 -21.06
CA LYS A 202 17.46 -2.09 -19.71
C LYS A 202 18.51 -1.46 -18.79
N ALA A 203 18.07 -0.80 -17.72
CA ALA A 203 18.95 -0.32 -16.67
C ALA A 203 19.69 -1.47 -15.94
N PRO A 204 20.85 -1.19 -15.31
CA PRO A 204 21.46 -2.09 -14.33
C PRO A 204 20.48 -2.48 -13.22
N LEU A 205 20.73 -3.59 -12.52
CA LEU A 205 19.80 -4.09 -11.50
C LEU A 205 19.75 -3.23 -10.24
N ASN A 206 20.92 -2.77 -9.76
CA ASN A 206 21.09 -1.89 -8.60
C ASN A 206 22.52 -1.29 -8.60
N PRO A 207 22.81 -0.29 -7.75
CA PRO A 207 24.14 0.32 -7.62
C PRO A 207 25.28 -0.68 -7.36
N PHE A 208 25.09 -1.65 -6.46
CA PHE A 208 26.13 -2.66 -6.19
C PHE A 208 26.51 -3.46 -7.44
N ALA A 209 25.52 -3.83 -8.27
CA ALA A 209 25.75 -4.55 -9.52
C ALA A 209 26.48 -3.72 -10.58
N ILE A 210 26.47 -2.37 -10.50
CA ILE A 210 27.32 -1.53 -11.35
C ILE A 210 28.79 -1.73 -10.98
N TYR A 211 29.09 -1.80 -9.67
CA TYR A 211 30.43 -2.03 -9.17
C TYR A 211 30.91 -3.47 -9.44
N SER A 212 30.12 -4.47 -9.05
CA SER A 212 30.54 -5.88 -9.03
C SER A 212 30.32 -6.62 -10.35
N GLY A 213 29.46 -6.09 -11.23
CA GLY A 213 28.96 -6.76 -12.43
C GLY A 213 27.90 -7.84 -12.16
N LEU A 214 27.55 -8.13 -10.90
CA LEU A 214 26.61 -9.18 -10.50
C LEU A 214 25.68 -8.73 -9.36
N PRO A 215 24.46 -9.29 -9.23
CA PRO A 215 23.66 -9.14 -8.03
C PRO A 215 24.43 -9.57 -6.77
N LEU A 216 24.14 -8.94 -5.62
CA LEU A 216 24.84 -9.20 -4.36
C LEU A 216 24.92 -10.69 -4.03
N TYR A 217 23.80 -11.40 -4.05
CA TYR A 217 23.77 -12.82 -3.68
C TYR A 217 24.60 -13.67 -4.64
N GLU A 218 24.49 -13.45 -5.95
CA GLU A 218 25.32 -14.17 -6.93
C GLU A 218 26.81 -13.91 -6.71
N TRP A 219 27.17 -12.65 -6.45
CA TRP A 219 28.54 -12.24 -6.17
C TRP A 219 29.10 -12.89 -4.88
N LEU A 220 28.30 -12.98 -3.82
CA LEU A 220 28.69 -13.62 -2.55
C LEU A 220 28.93 -15.13 -2.67
N HIS A 221 28.29 -15.80 -3.64
CA HIS A 221 28.45 -17.23 -3.88
C HIS A 221 29.63 -17.58 -4.81
N LEU A 222 30.35 -16.58 -5.34
CA LEU A 222 31.58 -16.84 -6.09
C LEU A 222 32.65 -17.46 -5.19
N PRO A 223 33.46 -18.44 -5.68
CA PRO A 223 34.50 -19.08 -4.88
C PRO A 223 35.49 -18.10 -4.23
N GLU A 224 35.89 -17.05 -4.95
CA GLU A 224 36.77 -15.98 -4.46
C GLU A 224 36.15 -15.12 -3.36
N ASN A 225 34.82 -15.12 -3.23
CA ASN A 225 34.07 -14.34 -2.25
C ASN A 225 33.50 -15.20 -1.11
N ALA A 226 33.89 -16.48 -1.01
CA ALA A 226 33.37 -17.40 0.00
C ALA A 226 33.49 -16.85 1.43
N ASP A 227 34.57 -16.12 1.73
CA ASP A 227 34.77 -15.48 3.04
C ASP A 227 33.79 -14.32 3.26
N ARG A 228 33.49 -13.54 2.21
CA ARG A 228 32.50 -12.45 2.22
C ARG A 228 31.09 -13.02 2.43
N GLY A 229 30.76 -14.12 1.74
CA GLY A 229 29.50 -14.84 1.92
C GLY A 229 29.31 -15.37 3.34
N ARG A 230 30.35 -15.95 3.96
CA ARG A 230 30.29 -16.37 5.37
C ARG A 230 30.12 -15.18 6.32
N ASN A 231 30.86 -14.09 6.11
CA ASN A 231 30.73 -12.89 6.92
C ASN A 231 29.35 -12.24 6.80
N PHE A 232 28.74 -12.26 5.60
CA PHE A 232 27.37 -11.80 5.39
C PHE A 232 26.38 -12.58 6.26
N GLY A 233 26.48 -13.91 6.30
CA GLY A 233 25.63 -14.76 7.15
C GLY A 233 25.74 -14.42 8.64
N GLU A 234 26.97 -14.29 9.16
CA GLU A 234 27.22 -13.88 10.55
C GLU A 234 26.69 -12.46 10.83
N GLY A 235 26.87 -11.54 9.87
CA GLY A 235 26.36 -10.17 9.96
C GLY A 235 24.84 -10.10 10.02
N MET A 236 24.12 -10.90 9.23
CA MET A 236 22.65 -10.96 9.31
C MET A 236 22.17 -11.46 10.68
N ARG A 237 22.88 -12.45 11.26
CA ARG A 237 22.59 -12.92 12.61
C ARG A 237 22.90 -11.86 13.67
N GLY A 238 24.00 -11.13 13.55
CA GLY A 238 24.36 -10.02 14.44
C GLY A 238 23.35 -8.88 14.40
N MET A 239 22.88 -8.51 13.20
CA MET A 239 21.83 -7.52 13.02
C MET A 239 20.55 -7.94 13.74
N ALA A 240 20.08 -9.18 13.50
CA ALA A 240 18.87 -9.71 14.14
C ALA A 240 18.94 -9.64 15.67
N HIS A 241 20.06 -10.06 16.27
CA HIS A 241 20.25 -9.97 17.72
C HIS A 241 20.30 -8.53 18.22
N SER A 242 21.04 -7.65 17.53
CA SER A 242 21.21 -6.26 17.95
C SER A 242 19.89 -5.46 17.93
N GLU A 243 19.01 -5.72 16.96
CA GLU A 243 17.77 -4.95 16.80
C GLU A 243 16.55 -5.60 17.49
N SER A 244 16.52 -6.93 17.62
CA SER A 244 15.33 -7.66 18.06
C SER A 244 15.38 -8.16 19.51
N THR A 245 16.55 -8.48 20.08
CA THR A 245 16.64 -9.16 21.39
C THR A 245 15.95 -8.39 22.52
N PHE A 246 16.15 -7.07 22.58
CA PHE A 246 15.61 -6.21 23.64
C PHE A 246 14.33 -5.47 23.25
N SER A 247 13.77 -5.76 22.08
CA SER A 247 12.58 -5.08 21.56
C SER A 247 11.48 -6.07 21.23
N LEU A 248 11.70 -6.96 20.26
CA LEU A 248 10.69 -7.81 19.65
C LEU A 248 9.89 -8.64 20.69
N PRO A 249 10.51 -9.37 21.65
CA PRO A 249 9.74 -10.12 22.64
C PRO A 249 8.90 -9.26 23.58
N PHE A 250 9.30 -8.01 23.82
CA PHE A 250 8.72 -7.15 24.86
C PHE A 250 7.76 -6.10 24.30
N ASP A 251 7.86 -5.81 23.00
CA ASP A 251 7.07 -4.79 22.30
C ASP A 251 5.89 -5.37 21.52
N TYR A 252 5.83 -6.70 21.39
CA TYR A 252 4.72 -7.42 20.78
C TYR A 252 4.26 -8.60 21.63
N GLY A 253 2.94 -8.75 21.77
CA GLY A 253 2.31 -9.81 22.56
C GLY A 253 2.29 -11.16 21.86
N PHE A 254 3.43 -11.84 21.72
CA PHE A 254 3.47 -13.19 21.11
C PHE A 254 2.72 -14.25 21.92
N LYS A 255 2.58 -14.05 23.23
CA LYS A 255 1.74 -14.88 24.11
C LYS A 255 0.26 -14.94 23.71
N ASP A 256 -0.24 -13.93 23.00
CA ASP A 256 -1.64 -13.83 22.60
C ASP A 256 -1.91 -14.52 21.25
N LEU A 257 -0.88 -15.11 20.62
CA LEU A 257 -1.03 -15.90 19.40
C LEU A 257 -1.63 -17.29 19.70
N PRO A 258 -2.28 -17.94 18.72
CA PRO A 258 -2.74 -19.33 18.87
C PRO A 258 -1.57 -20.24 19.24
N GLN A 259 -1.67 -20.95 20.36
CA GLN A 259 -0.61 -21.81 20.90
C GLN A 259 -0.72 -23.26 20.38
N ASP A 260 -1.85 -23.61 19.76
CA ASP A 260 -2.12 -24.93 19.17
C ASP A 260 -1.44 -25.14 17.81
N LYS A 261 -0.91 -24.07 17.21
CA LYS A 261 -0.21 -24.10 15.92
C LYS A 261 1.15 -23.41 16.03
N PRO A 262 2.14 -23.83 15.22
CA PRO A 262 3.43 -23.18 15.19
C PRO A 262 3.33 -21.77 14.57
N LEU A 263 4.22 -20.89 15.04
CA LEU A 263 4.55 -19.65 14.34
C LEU A 263 5.52 -20.00 13.20
N VAL A 264 5.12 -19.71 11.96
CA VAL A 264 5.93 -20.02 10.77
C VAL A 264 6.75 -18.80 10.39
N ASP A 265 8.06 -18.84 10.63
CA ASP A 265 9.03 -17.81 10.27
C ASP A 265 9.50 -18.04 8.82
N VAL A 266 9.00 -17.24 7.89
CA VAL A 266 9.23 -17.38 6.44
C VAL A 266 10.40 -16.52 6.01
N GLY A 267 11.42 -17.14 5.42
CA GLY A 267 12.70 -16.48 5.14
C GLY A 267 13.50 -16.25 6.42
N GLY A 268 13.37 -17.13 7.41
CA GLY A 268 13.95 -16.95 8.74
C GLY A 268 15.45 -17.29 8.85
N GLY A 269 16.08 -17.65 7.72
CA GLY A 269 17.51 -17.96 7.65
C GLY A 269 17.90 -19.12 8.58
N ILE A 270 18.98 -18.90 9.34
CA ILE A 270 19.49 -19.87 10.33
C ILE A 270 18.77 -19.82 11.69
N GLY A 271 17.62 -19.15 11.77
CA GLY A 271 16.75 -19.17 12.94
C GLY A 271 17.14 -18.20 14.04
N ALA A 272 17.70 -17.02 13.71
CA ALA A 272 18.09 -16.02 14.71
C ALA A 272 16.90 -15.50 15.52
N ILE A 273 15.73 -15.30 14.89
CA ILE A 273 14.51 -14.88 15.60
C ILE A 273 13.98 -15.99 16.53
N ALA A 274 14.15 -17.26 16.14
CA ALA A 274 13.78 -18.38 17.00
C ALA A 274 14.63 -18.42 18.28
N GLU A 275 15.93 -18.09 18.22
CA GLU A 275 16.80 -17.97 19.40
C GLU A 275 16.27 -16.95 20.40
N ILE A 276 15.71 -15.84 19.89
CA ILE A 276 15.18 -14.73 20.69
C ILE A 276 13.79 -15.07 21.26
N LEU A 277 12.85 -15.50 20.41
CA LEU A 277 11.46 -15.69 20.84
C LEU A 277 11.26 -16.95 21.70
N LEU A 278 11.92 -18.07 21.38
CA LEU A 278 11.71 -19.32 22.12
C LEU A 278 12.29 -19.28 23.54
N ALA A 279 13.27 -18.41 23.79
CA ALA A 279 13.83 -18.14 25.11
C ALA A 279 12.80 -17.45 26.03
N GLU A 280 12.01 -16.51 25.49
CA GLU A 280 11.05 -15.71 26.25
C GLU A 280 9.65 -16.35 26.34
N TYR A 281 9.30 -17.23 25.38
CA TYR A 281 7.95 -17.80 25.26
C TYR A 281 7.94 -19.34 25.32
N PRO A 282 7.93 -19.96 26.52
CA PRO A 282 8.04 -21.42 26.70
C PRO A 282 7.01 -22.29 25.96
N ASN A 283 5.82 -21.77 25.71
CA ASN A 283 4.74 -22.50 25.02
C ASN A 283 4.74 -22.28 23.49
N LEU A 284 5.58 -21.38 22.99
CA LEU A 284 5.68 -21.10 21.56
C LEU A 284 6.47 -22.22 20.88
N ASN A 285 5.94 -22.68 19.74
CA ASN A 285 6.61 -23.55 18.79
C ASN A 285 6.82 -22.80 17.48
N MET A 286 7.96 -23.01 16.83
CA MET A 286 8.32 -22.32 15.59
C MET A 286 8.72 -23.30 14.50
N ILE A 287 8.29 -22.97 13.28
CA ILE A 287 8.83 -23.55 12.05
C ILE A 287 9.58 -22.45 11.32
N VAL A 288 10.88 -22.64 11.08
CA VAL A 288 11.68 -21.72 10.27
C VAL A 288 11.76 -22.27 8.85
N GLN A 289 11.33 -21.45 7.89
CA GLN A 289 11.31 -21.77 6.47
C GLN A 289 12.36 -20.95 5.72
N ASP A 290 13.15 -21.61 4.88
CA ASP A 290 14.09 -20.97 3.96
C ASP A 290 14.42 -21.88 2.77
N LEU A 291 15.25 -21.41 1.85
CA LEU A 291 15.75 -22.20 0.73
C LEU A 291 16.60 -23.40 1.21
N GLU A 292 16.67 -24.44 0.40
CA GLU A 292 17.33 -25.71 0.75
C GLU A 292 18.76 -25.54 1.26
N PRO A 293 19.66 -24.77 0.60
CA PRO A 293 21.03 -24.62 1.08
C PRO A 293 21.13 -23.97 2.47
N VAL A 294 20.20 -23.05 2.77
CA VAL A 294 20.16 -22.33 4.05
C VAL A 294 19.65 -23.24 5.16
N VAL A 295 18.59 -24.00 4.89
CA VAL A 295 18.03 -24.97 5.84
C VAL A 295 19.03 -26.08 6.18
N GLU A 296 19.78 -26.57 5.20
CA GLU A 296 20.81 -27.58 5.43
C GLU A 296 21.94 -27.02 6.31
N GLU A 297 22.38 -25.78 6.07
CA GLU A 297 23.39 -25.15 6.94
C GLU A 297 22.86 -24.92 8.36
N ALA A 298 21.61 -24.47 8.50
CA ALA A 298 20.97 -24.25 9.80
C ALA A 298 20.89 -25.56 10.63
N LYS A 299 20.66 -26.70 9.98
CA LYS A 299 20.65 -28.02 10.62
C LYS A 299 22.03 -28.60 10.87
N LYS A 300 22.99 -28.32 10.00
CA LYS A 300 24.38 -28.80 10.10
C LYS A 300 25.16 -28.08 11.19
N SER A 301 24.97 -26.77 11.32
CA SER A 301 25.72 -25.89 12.22
C SER A 301 24.80 -25.02 13.10
N PRO A 302 23.80 -25.59 13.81
CA PRO A 302 22.89 -24.81 14.64
C PRO A 302 23.61 -24.15 15.82
N SER A 303 23.07 -23.03 16.29
CA SER A 303 23.48 -22.42 17.56
C SER A 303 23.13 -23.31 18.74
N GLU A 304 23.78 -23.10 19.89
CA GLU A 304 23.47 -23.85 21.12
C GLU A 304 21.99 -23.71 21.54
N ASN A 305 21.41 -22.52 21.37
CA ASN A 305 19.99 -22.28 21.61
C ASN A 305 19.11 -23.07 20.63
N ASN A 306 19.38 -22.99 19.32
CA ASN A 306 18.58 -23.71 18.33
C ASN A 306 18.74 -25.23 18.46
N LYS A 307 19.93 -25.74 18.81
CA LYS A 307 20.15 -27.16 19.17
C LYS A 307 19.21 -27.61 20.28
N LYS A 308 19.16 -26.82 21.37
CA LYS A 308 18.27 -27.06 22.51
C LYS A 308 16.80 -27.07 22.08
N TRP A 309 16.35 -26.06 21.34
CA TRP A 309 14.95 -25.95 20.92
C TRP A 309 14.50 -27.05 19.95
N MET A 310 15.39 -27.49 19.06
CA MET A 310 15.13 -28.65 18.21
C MET A 310 15.02 -29.95 19.02
N ALA A 311 15.90 -30.15 20.01
CA ALA A 311 15.85 -31.32 20.89
C ALA A 311 14.58 -31.36 21.75
N GLU A 312 14.06 -30.20 22.14
CA GLU A 312 12.77 -30.04 22.84
C GLU A 312 11.55 -30.18 21.91
N GLY A 313 11.74 -30.29 20.59
CA GLY A 313 10.67 -30.35 19.60
C GLY A 313 9.94 -29.01 19.36
N ARG A 314 10.50 -27.90 19.84
CA ARG A 314 9.93 -26.55 19.75
C ARG A 314 10.36 -25.78 18.52
N LEU A 315 11.41 -26.23 17.84
CA LEU A 315 11.93 -25.64 16.61
C LEU A 315 12.07 -26.71 15.53
N THR A 316 11.59 -26.41 14.32
CA THR A 316 11.81 -27.23 13.13
C THR A 316 12.23 -26.35 11.96
N PHE A 317 13.21 -26.80 11.17
CA PHE A 317 13.61 -26.15 9.92
C PHE A 317 13.04 -26.88 8.71
N GLU A 318 12.36 -26.15 7.83
CA GLU A 318 11.72 -26.69 6.62
C GLU A 318 12.16 -25.96 5.36
N THR A 319 12.53 -26.71 4.33
CA THR A 319 12.81 -26.16 3.01
C THR A 319 11.52 -25.64 2.39
N GLN A 320 11.49 -24.35 2.07
CA GLN A 320 10.36 -23.71 1.42
C GLN A 320 10.83 -22.48 0.63
N ASP A 321 10.45 -22.43 -0.65
CA ASP A 321 10.49 -21.19 -1.43
C ASP A 321 9.17 -20.44 -1.24
N PHE A 322 9.22 -19.23 -0.70
CA PHE A 322 8.03 -18.40 -0.48
C PHE A 322 7.41 -17.84 -1.78
N PHE A 323 8.06 -18.02 -2.93
CA PHE A 323 7.47 -17.84 -4.25
C PHE A 323 6.64 -19.05 -4.72
N THR A 324 6.56 -20.10 -3.89
CA THR A 324 5.75 -21.30 -4.14
C THR A 324 4.68 -21.51 -3.06
N GLU A 325 3.65 -22.29 -3.39
CA GLU A 325 2.53 -22.55 -2.48
C GLU A 325 3.00 -23.15 -1.15
N GLN A 326 2.40 -22.67 -0.06
CA GLN A 326 2.69 -23.17 1.27
C GLN A 326 2.12 -24.60 1.47
N PRO A 327 2.81 -25.47 2.23
CA PRO A 327 2.34 -26.83 2.50
C PRO A 327 0.96 -26.85 3.18
N ALA A 328 0.09 -27.78 2.77
CA ALA A 328 -1.29 -27.87 3.27
C ALA A 328 -1.38 -28.03 4.80
N LYS A 329 -0.37 -28.64 5.43
CA LYS A 329 -0.26 -28.79 6.90
C LYS A 329 -0.19 -27.45 7.64
N LEU A 330 0.25 -26.38 6.98
CA LEU A 330 0.41 -25.05 7.57
C LEU A 330 -0.84 -24.17 7.40
N LYS A 331 -1.95 -24.72 6.89
CA LYS A 331 -3.19 -23.98 6.71
C LYS A 331 -3.67 -23.36 8.04
N GLY A 332 -3.97 -22.06 8.04
CA GLY A 332 -4.42 -21.37 9.24
C GLY A 332 -3.37 -21.17 10.32
N CYS A 333 -2.07 -21.33 10.03
CA CYS A 333 -1.00 -20.91 10.94
C CYS A 333 -0.85 -19.39 10.93
N VAL A 334 -0.07 -18.87 11.89
CA VAL A 334 0.43 -17.50 11.86
C VAL A 334 1.74 -17.50 11.09
N PHE A 335 1.84 -16.65 10.07
CA PHE A 335 3.09 -16.46 9.33
C PHE A 335 3.79 -15.20 9.82
N PHE A 336 5.09 -15.30 9.99
CA PHE A 336 5.97 -14.25 10.46
C PHE A 336 7.07 -14.04 9.43
N LEU A 337 7.40 -12.79 9.13
CA LEU A 337 8.48 -12.42 8.22
C LEU A 337 9.26 -11.29 8.87
N SER A 338 10.58 -11.40 8.96
CA SER A 338 11.43 -10.37 9.56
C SER A 338 12.51 -9.96 8.58
N ASN A 339 12.53 -8.68 8.17
CA ASN A 339 13.47 -8.17 7.17
C ASN A 339 13.46 -9.01 5.88
N VAL A 340 12.28 -9.29 5.35
CA VAL A 340 12.10 -10.09 4.11
C VAL A 340 11.48 -9.24 3.02
N ILE A 341 10.35 -8.58 3.31
CA ILE A 341 9.58 -7.87 2.29
C ILE A 341 10.29 -6.60 1.82
N HIS A 342 11.14 -6.00 2.66
CA HIS A 342 11.99 -4.88 2.26
C HIS A 342 13.08 -5.24 1.22
N ASN A 343 13.40 -6.53 1.02
CA ASN A 343 14.39 -6.97 0.02
C ASN A 343 13.82 -7.01 -1.41
N TYR A 344 12.52 -6.75 -1.57
CA TYR A 344 11.82 -6.92 -2.83
C TYR A 344 11.11 -5.64 -3.29
N PRO A 345 11.06 -5.39 -4.62
CA PRO A 345 10.17 -4.39 -5.19
C PRO A 345 8.70 -4.75 -4.96
N ASP A 346 7.81 -3.77 -5.13
CA ASP A 346 6.40 -3.88 -4.73
C ASP A 346 5.66 -5.05 -5.43
N ASP A 347 5.94 -5.33 -6.70
CA ASP A 347 5.32 -6.43 -7.44
C ASP A 347 5.68 -7.81 -6.84
N LYS A 348 6.94 -8.00 -6.48
CA LYS A 348 7.44 -9.23 -5.84
C LYS A 348 6.98 -9.37 -4.40
N ALA A 349 7.00 -8.28 -3.63
CA ALA A 349 6.42 -8.25 -2.29
C ALA A 349 4.92 -8.64 -2.30
N ILE A 350 4.15 -8.12 -3.25
CA ILE A 350 2.73 -8.48 -3.43
C ILE A 350 2.57 -9.95 -3.80
N GLU A 351 3.45 -10.50 -4.65
CA GLU A 351 3.45 -11.91 -5.04
C GLU A 351 3.61 -12.83 -3.81
N ILE A 352 4.62 -12.57 -2.98
CA ILE A 352 4.90 -13.31 -1.73
C ILE A 352 3.67 -13.26 -0.81
N LEU A 353 3.13 -12.07 -0.55
CA LEU A 353 1.97 -11.93 0.31
C LEU A 353 0.73 -12.64 -0.26
N LYS A 354 0.51 -12.62 -1.59
CA LYS A 354 -0.59 -13.36 -2.22
C LYS A 354 -0.44 -14.88 -2.11
N ILE A 355 0.78 -15.39 -2.12
CA ILE A 355 1.07 -16.81 -1.86
C ILE A 355 0.72 -17.15 -0.43
N LEU A 356 1.23 -16.39 0.54
CA LEU A 356 0.88 -16.59 1.95
C LEU A 356 -0.62 -16.43 2.19
N ARG A 357 -1.33 -15.62 1.41
CA ARG A 357 -2.78 -15.48 1.53
C ARG A 357 -3.53 -16.76 1.16
N ARG A 358 -2.99 -17.55 0.23
CA ARG A 358 -3.60 -18.80 -0.25
C ARG A 358 -3.49 -19.93 0.77
N SER A 359 -2.56 -19.84 1.73
CA SER A 359 -2.48 -20.76 2.87
C SER A 359 -3.55 -20.51 3.95
N ASP A 360 -4.45 -19.54 3.72
CA ASP A 360 -5.52 -19.13 4.63
C ASP A 360 -4.98 -18.82 6.06
N PRO A 361 -4.05 -17.86 6.19
CA PRO A 361 -3.38 -17.61 7.45
C PRO A 361 -4.32 -16.93 8.45
N THR A 362 -4.22 -17.28 9.73
CA THR A 362 -4.99 -16.60 10.79
C THR A 362 -4.49 -15.16 10.97
N LYS A 363 -3.18 -14.96 10.84
CA LYS A 363 -2.52 -13.66 10.94
C LYS A 363 -1.19 -13.69 10.17
N ILE A 364 -0.79 -12.55 9.62
CA ILE A 364 0.58 -12.32 9.15
C ILE A 364 1.22 -11.23 10.01
N LEU A 365 2.45 -11.47 10.45
CA LEU A 365 3.27 -10.54 11.20
C LEU A 365 4.49 -10.20 10.36
N LEU A 366 4.75 -8.92 10.13
CA LEU A 366 5.96 -8.45 9.46
C LEU A 366 6.79 -7.62 10.44
N VAL A 367 8.07 -7.93 10.62
CA VAL A 367 9.02 -7.07 11.30
C VAL A 367 9.81 -6.32 10.25
N GLU A 368 9.40 -5.07 10.03
CA GLU A 368 9.89 -4.25 8.92
C GLU A 368 10.07 -2.80 9.39
N ARG A 369 10.89 -2.02 8.70
CA ARG A 369 11.00 -0.58 9.01
C ARG A 369 9.82 0.16 8.41
N VAL A 370 9.26 1.06 9.22
CA VAL A 370 8.20 1.98 8.79
C VAL A 370 8.78 3.38 8.78
N ILE A 371 9.04 3.90 7.58
CA ILE A 371 9.64 5.21 7.39
C ILE A 371 8.60 6.31 7.62
N GLY A 372 9.04 7.40 8.24
CA GLY A 372 8.23 8.55 8.58
C GLY A 372 7.40 8.38 9.86
N PRO A 373 6.47 9.32 10.14
CA PRO A 373 6.19 10.50 9.32
C PRO A 373 7.38 11.47 9.26
N PHE A 374 7.61 12.07 8.09
CA PHE A 374 8.62 13.11 7.92
C PHE A 374 8.04 14.45 8.40
N LEU A 375 8.54 14.95 9.52
CA LEU A 375 8.18 16.26 10.03
C LEU A 375 9.08 17.32 9.39
N PRO A 376 8.53 18.45 8.90
CA PRO A 376 9.33 19.53 8.32
C PRO A 376 10.47 19.95 9.27
N VAL A 377 11.65 20.20 8.71
CA VAL A 377 12.84 20.61 9.49
C VAL A 377 12.70 22.06 9.94
N GLU A 378 12.16 22.90 9.07
CA GLU A 378 11.92 24.33 9.30
C GLU A 378 10.64 24.82 8.64
N ALA A 379 10.08 25.92 9.18
CA ALA A 379 8.98 26.66 8.58
C ALA A 379 9.43 28.07 8.14
N SER A 380 8.64 28.68 7.25
CA SER A 380 8.84 30.06 6.80
C SER A 380 8.08 31.10 7.62
N SER A 381 7.32 30.68 8.65
CA SER A 381 6.52 31.54 9.52
C SER A 381 6.61 31.11 10.98
N VAL A 382 6.31 32.04 11.88
CA VAL A 382 6.29 31.81 13.34
C VAL A 382 5.27 30.72 13.70
N GLU A 383 4.08 30.79 13.11
CA GLU A 383 2.99 29.84 13.35
C GLU A 383 3.38 28.43 12.89
N GLY A 384 4.10 28.33 11.77
CA GLY A 384 4.58 27.05 11.25
C GLY A 384 5.62 26.39 12.16
N GLU A 385 6.55 27.16 12.74
CA GLU A 385 7.50 26.64 13.73
C GLU A 385 6.78 26.10 14.96
N ILE A 386 5.82 26.87 15.50
CA ILE A 386 5.01 26.44 16.64
C ILE A 386 4.27 25.13 16.33
N GLU A 387 3.69 25.01 15.13
CA GLU A 387 2.98 23.79 14.71
C GLU A 387 3.91 22.57 14.60
N ILE A 388 5.09 22.74 13.99
CA ILE A 388 6.10 21.66 13.88
C ILE A 388 6.46 21.13 15.27
N TYR A 389 6.83 22.00 16.21
CA TYR A 389 7.27 21.54 17.54
C TYR A 389 6.11 21.10 18.42
N LYS A 390 4.91 21.62 18.22
CA LYS A 390 3.71 21.05 18.83
C LYS A 390 3.49 19.61 18.39
N ASN A 391 3.68 19.30 17.10
CA ASN A 391 3.57 17.94 16.57
C ASN A 391 4.71 17.03 17.07
N ILE A 392 5.94 17.55 17.18
CA ILE A 392 7.06 16.82 17.78
C ILE A 392 6.82 16.53 19.26
N ARG A 393 6.37 17.48 20.07
CA ARG A 393 6.10 17.22 21.49
C ARG A 393 4.92 16.29 21.70
N SER A 394 3.83 16.47 20.95
CA SER A 394 2.65 15.61 21.06
C SER A 394 2.98 14.16 20.72
N SER A 395 3.97 13.93 19.85
CA SER A 395 4.43 12.61 19.47
C SER A 395 4.96 11.77 20.63
N ALA A 396 5.51 12.35 21.70
CA ALA A 396 5.98 11.60 22.86
C ALA A 396 4.86 10.74 23.49
N ARG A 397 3.61 11.20 23.35
CA ARG A 397 2.38 10.51 23.78
C ARG A 397 1.84 9.52 22.73
N GLY A 398 2.57 9.30 21.65
CA GLY A 398 2.19 8.55 20.45
C GLY A 398 1.55 9.44 19.39
N ILE A 399 2.06 9.41 18.14
CA ILE A 399 1.36 10.02 16.98
C ILE A 399 0.44 8.97 16.39
N ALA A 400 -0.85 9.23 16.30
CA ALA A 400 -1.74 8.43 15.46
C ALA A 400 -1.64 8.91 14.00
N VAL A 401 -0.93 8.18 13.14
CA VAL A 401 -1.01 8.37 11.68
C VAL A 401 -2.18 7.55 11.16
N GLN A 402 -3.25 8.22 10.72
CA GLN A 402 -4.49 7.57 10.29
C GLN A 402 -5.09 6.60 11.33
N GLY A 403 -4.97 6.94 12.62
CA GLY A 403 -5.45 6.11 13.73
C GLY A 403 -4.48 5.02 14.21
N ILE A 404 -3.28 4.93 13.62
CA ILE A 404 -2.24 3.96 14.00
C ILE A 404 -1.12 4.66 14.77
N PRO A 405 -0.80 4.24 16.01
CA PRO A 405 0.29 4.86 16.77
C PRO A 405 1.66 4.54 16.14
N ILE A 406 2.36 5.58 15.70
CA ILE A 406 3.77 5.55 15.30
C ILE A 406 4.55 6.37 16.34
N PRO A 407 5.65 5.83 16.89
CA PRO A 407 6.41 6.54 17.89
C PRO A 407 7.23 7.63 17.19
N PRO A 408 7.58 8.71 17.90
CA PRO A 408 8.59 9.62 17.42
C PRO A 408 9.89 8.87 17.26
N ARG A 409 10.56 9.10 16.14
CA ARG A 409 11.93 8.65 15.95
C ARG A 409 12.63 9.56 14.96
N SER A 410 13.92 9.75 15.24
CA SER A 410 14.86 10.30 14.27
C SER A 410 14.84 9.42 13.02
N GLN A 411 14.75 10.06 11.85
CA GLN A 411 14.68 9.36 10.56
C GLN A 411 16.07 9.09 9.97
N SER A 412 17.16 9.50 10.64
CA SER A 412 18.52 9.36 10.12
C SER A 412 18.90 7.89 9.87
N LEU A 413 18.65 7.01 10.85
CA LEU A 413 18.98 5.59 10.71
C LEU A 413 18.02 4.85 9.75
N PRO A 414 16.69 5.00 9.85
CA PRO A 414 15.77 4.43 8.85
C PRO A 414 16.04 4.90 7.42
N GLY A 415 16.34 6.19 7.23
CA GLY A 415 16.65 6.75 5.91
C GLY A 415 17.98 6.25 5.35
N MET A 416 19.02 6.13 6.19
CA MET A 416 20.27 5.48 5.79
C MET A 416 20.01 4.03 5.36
N TYR A 417 19.16 3.31 6.10
CA TYR A 417 18.87 1.90 5.81
C TYR A 417 18.05 1.71 4.52
N ASP A 418 17.16 2.66 4.19
CA ASP A 418 16.49 2.67 2.88
C ASP A 418 17.50 2.76 1.73
N LEU A 419 18.52 3.60 1.87
CA LEU A 419 19.61 3.69 0.89
C LEU A 419 20.45 2.40 0.84
N VAL A 420 20.66 1.70 1.96
CA VAL A 420 21.27 0.37 1.99
C VAL A 420 20.46 -0.61 1.14
N MET A 421 19.14 -0.65 1.31
CA MET A 421 18.26 -1.53 0.51
C MET A 421 18.26 -1.16 -0.98
N ALA A 422 18.21 0.13 -1.28
CA ALA A 422 18.25 0.62 -2.66
C ALA A 422 19.58 0.29 -3.35
N THR A 423 20.71 0.38 -2.64
CA THR A 423 22.05 0.21 -3.21
C THR A 423 22.46 -1.24 -3.36
N LEU A 424 22.18 -2.10 -2.38
CA LEU A 424 22.61 -3.51 -2.40
C LEU A 424 21.70 -4.43 -3.20
N VAL A 425 20.39 -4.28 -3.05
CA VAL A 425 19.40 -5.25 -3.58
C VAL A 425 18.38 -4.62 -4.52
N GLY A 426 18.42 -3.29 -4.71
CA GLY A 426 17.49 -2.60 -5.62
C GLY A 426 16.06 -2.55 -5.07
N ALA A 427 15.92 -2.59 -3.75
CA ALA A 427 14.64 -2.59 -3.05
C ALA A 427 14.46 -1.31 -2.22
N LYS A 428 13.49 -1.28 -1.32
CA LYS A 428 13.19 -0.10 -0.52
C LYS A 428 12.55 -0.45 0.82
N GLU A 429 12.82 0.38 1.79
CA GLU A 429 11.98 0.55 2.97
C GLU A 429 10.75 1.38 2.60
N ARG A 430 9.68 1.28 3.38
CA ARG A 430 8.37 1.86 2.99
C ARG A 430 7.79 2.73 4.09
N SER A 431 7.13 3.81 3.67
CA SER A 431 6.27 4.59 4.55
C SER A 431 5.01 3.80 4.93
N LEU A 432 4.31 4.23 6.00
CA LEU A 432 3.05 3.57 6.41
C LEU A 432 2.02 3.56 5.25
N THR A 433 1.93 4.64 4.48
CA THR A 433 1.01 4.74 3.33
C THR A 433 1.36 3.75 2.23
N GLU A 434 2.64 3.57 1.94
CA GLU A 434 3.10 2.58 0.97
C GLU A 434 2.86 1.15 1.45
N TRP A 435 3.13 0.87 2.72
CA TRP A 435 2.79 -0.41 3.35
C TRP A 435 1.29 -0.73 3.23
N GLN A 436 0.42 0.21 3.61
CA GLN A 436 -1.03 0.03 3.49
C GLN A 436 -1.48 -0.24 2.06
N LYS A 437 -0.92 0.49 1.07
CA LYS A 437 -1.20 0.26 -0.34
C LYS A 437 -0.78 -1.15 -0.75
N LEU A 438 0.44 -1.55 -0.40
CA LEU A 438 0.99 -2.87 -0.71
C LEU A 438 0.12 -3.99 -0.11
N PHE A 439 -0.30 -3.87 1.15
CA PHE A 439 -1.18 -4.84 1.79
C PHE A 439 -2.56 -4.90 1.12
N LYS A 440 -3.14 -3.75 0.77
CA LYS A 440 -4.40 -3.68 0.05
C LYS A 440 -4.31 -4.39 -1.31
N ASP A 441 -3.24 -4.15 -2.06
CA ASP A 441 -3.00 -4.78 -3.37
C ASP A 441 -2.74 -6.29 -3.27
N ALA A 442 -2.22 -6.75 -2.12
CA ALA A 442 -2.08 -8.16 -1.77
C ALA A 442 -3.35 -8.80 -1.16
N GLY A 443 -4.42 -8.02 -0.92
CA GLY A 443 -5.68 -8.52 -0.37
C GLY A 443 -5.68 -8.71 1.15
N TYR A 444 -4.92 -7.88 1.86
CA TYR A 444 -4.82 -7.81 3.32
C TYR A 444 -5.39 -6.50 3.88
N LYS A 445 -5.75 -6.54 5.16
CA LYS A 445 -6.09 -5.39 5.97
C LYS A 445 -5.07 -5.29 7.11
N LEU A 446 -4.47 -4.10 7.25
CA LEU A 446 -3.63 -3.74 8.38
C LEU A 446 -4.48 -3.66 9.66
N THR A 447 -4.08 -4.36 10.72
CA THR A 447 -4.78 -4.36 12.02
C THR A 447 -4.01 -3.68 13.13
N GLY A 448 -2.69 -3.55 13.00
CA GLY A 448 -1.87 -2.88 14.01
C GLY A 448 -0.43 -2.70 13.58
N VAL A 449 0.24 -1.73 14.19
CA VAL A 449 1.68 -1.48 14.08
C VAL A 449 2.20 -1.33 15.51
N SER A 450 3.04 -2.27 15.94
CA SER A 450 3.68 -2.26 17.26
C SER A 450 5.14 -1.86 17.09
N PRO A 451 5.53 -0.64 17.48
CA PRO A 451 6.87 -0.15 17.24
C PRO A 451 7.90 -0.82 18.16
N LEU A 452 9.08 -1.14 17.61
CA LEU A 452 10.16 -1.77 18.36
C LEU A 452 11.11 -0.69 18.91
N ARG A 453 11.14 -0.53 20.24
CA ARG A 453 11.80 0.59 20.93
C ARG A 453 13.30 0.62 20.74
N ALA A 454 13.97 -0.51 20.93
CA ALA A 454 15.43 -0.63 20.83
C ALA A 454 15.90 -1.08 19.43
N SER A 455 15.19 -0.67 18.36
CA SER A 455 15.49 -1.07 16.98
C SER A 455 15.88 0.13 16.11
N GLY A 456 16.47 -0.13 14.94
CA GLY A 456 16.77 0.86 13.90
C GLY A 456 15.54 1.41 13.16
N GLY A 457 14.37 1.49 13.81
CA GLY A 457 13.12 1.96 13.22
C GLY A 457 12.14 0.87 12.78
N GLN A 458 12.34 -0.36 13.26
CA GLN A 458 11.46 -1.48 12.97
C GLN A 458 10.15 -1.39 13.75
N SER A 459 9.13 -2.07 13.22
CA SER A 459 7.83 -2.25 13.84
C SER A 459 7.31 -3.64 13.48
N VAL A 460 6.55 -4.26 14.39
CA VAL A 460 5.71 -5.41 14.06
C VAL A 460 4.41 -4.92 13.41
N VAL A 461 4.25 -5.20 12.13
CA VAL A 461 3.08 -4.88 11.33
C VAL A 461 2.17 -6.11 11.29
N SER A 462 0.98 -6.00 11.87
CA SER A 462 0.00 -7.09 11.94
C SER A 462 -1.03 -6.99 10.84
N LEU A 463 -1.21 -8.07 10.08
CA LEU A 463 -2.13 -8.16 8.96
C LEU A 463 -3.12 -9.30 9.18
N VAL A 464 -4.35 -9.07 8.75
CA VAL A 464 -5.35 -10.13 8.55
C VAL A 464 -5.86 -10.06 7.12
N ARG A 465 -6.51 -11.13 6.68
CA ARG A 465 -7.12 -11.17 5.36
C ARG A 465 -8.09 -9.99 5.17
N GLY A 466 -7.88 -9.25 4.09
CA GLY A 466 -8.70 -8.10 3.75
C GLY A 466 -9.94 -8.53 2.96
N PHE A 467 -11.09 -7.93 3.29
CA PHE A 467 -12.28 -8.01 2.45
C PHE A 467 -12.11 -7.05 1.27
N CYS A 468 -11.94 -7.59 0.07
CA CYS A 468 -11.91 -6.77 -1.13
C CYS A 468 -13.17 -7.06 -1.94
N ILE A 469 -14.23 -6.28 -1.71
CA ILE A 469 -15.31 -6.17 -2.70
C ILE A 469 -14.67 -5.48 -3.91
N PRO A 470 -14.58 -6.11 -5.09
CA PRO A 470 -14.04 -5.44 -6.27
C PRO A 470 -14.75 -4.10 -6.47
N ASN A 471 -14.00 -2.99 -6.56
CA ASN A 471 -14.54 -1.63 -6.69
C ASN A 471 -15.61 -1.51 -7.78
N MET A 472 -15.52 -2.33 -8.84
CA MET A 472 -16.52 -2.41 -9.90
C MET A 472 -17.93 -2.73 -9.40
N ILE A 473 -18.09 -3.59 -8.38
CA ILE A 473 -19.40 -3.99 -7.84
C ILE A 473 -20.10 -2.78 -7.20
N LEU A 474 -19.35 -1.95 -6.48
CA LEU A 474 -19.90 -0.77 -5.77
C LEU A 474 -20.51 0.26 -6.73
N TYR A 475 -19.94 0.42 -7.93
CA TYR A 475 -20.41 1.41 -8.91
C TYR A 475 -21.38 0.83 -9.95
N LYS A 476 -21.23 -0.43 -10.33
CA LYS A 476 -22.01 -1.03 -11.43
C LYS A 476 -23.41 -1.48 -11.00
N LEU A 477 -23.58 -1.99 -9.77
CA LEU A 477 -24.90 -2.42 -9.26
C LEU A 477 -25.95 -1.29 -9.24
N PRO A 478 -25.65 -0.07 -8.73
CA PRO A 478 -26.59 1.04 -8.79
C PRO A 478 -26.95 1.47 -10.22
N LEU A 479 -25.98 1.40 -11.16
CA LEU A 479 -26.19 1.76 -12.56
C LEU A 479 -27.16 0.78 -13.24
N ILE A 480 -26.95 -0.54 -13.08
CA ILE A 480 -27.83 -1.58 -13.63
C ILE A 480 -29.24 -1.46 -13.05
N ALA A 481 -29.36 -1.32 -11.72
CA ALA A 481 -30.65 -1.16 -11.07
C ALA A 481 -31.42 0.07 -11.60
N THR A 482 -30.71 1.17 -11.82
CA THR A 482 -31.30 2.39 -12.39
C THR A 482 -31.75 2.19 -13.82
N LEU A 483 -30.99 1.49 -14.67
CA LEU A 483 -31.38 1.21 -16.05
C LEU A 483 -32.63 0.34 -16.13
N VAL A 484 -32.65 -0.76 -15.39
CA VAL A 484 -33.77 -1.70 -15.31
C VAL A 484 -35.04 -0.97 -14.84
N TYR A 485 -34.90 -0.09 -13.85
CA TYR A 485 -36.00 0.77 -13.39
C TYR A 485 -36.43 1.78 -14.45
N ALA A 486 -35.49 2.52 -15.04
CA ALA A 486 -35.78 3.58 -16.00
C ALA A 486 -36.51 3.06 -17.25
N ILE A 487 -36.10 1.91 -17.77
CA ILE A 487 -36.72 1.26 -18.93
C ILE A 487 -38.12 0.76 -18.58
N ASN A 488 -38.27 0.07 -17.45
CA ASN A 488 -39.59 -0.38 -16.97
C ASN A 488 -40.55 0.80 -16.75
N TYR A 489 -40.06 1.85 -16.11
CA TYR A 489 -40.82 3.06 -15.81
C TYR A 489 -41.25 3.74 -17.12
N SER A 490 -40.36 3.89 -18.11
CA SER A 490 -40.73 4.47 -19.41
C SER A 490 -41.72 3.61 -20.23
N GLY A 491 -41.66 2.28 -20.07
CA GLY A 491 -42.49 1.31 -20.79
C GLY A 491 -43.92 1.15 -20.26
N ARG A 492 -44.23 1.70 -19.07
CA ARG A 492 -45.56 1.62 -18.43
C ARG A 492 -46.35 2.91 -18.62
N PRO A 493 -47.16 3.05 -19.69
CA PRO A 493 -48.03 4.20 -19.85
C PRO A 493 -49.15 4.22 -18.81
N PRO A 494 -49.82 5.35 -18.61
CA PRO A 494 -51.06 5.41 -17.84
C PRO A 494 -52.14 4.51 -18.47
N VAL A 495 -53.01 3.93 -17.63
CA VAL A 495 -54.10 3.06 -18.08
C VAL A 495 -55.01 3.85 -19.01
N SER A 496 -54.98 3.51 -20.30
CA SER A 496 -55.80 4.17 -21.32
C SER A 496 -57.19 3.52 -21.36
N LYS A 497 -58.24 4.32 -21.12
CA LYS A 497 -59.65 3.94 -21.35
C LYS A 497 -60.16 4.51 -22.68
N ALA A 498 -59.32 4.47 -23.72
CA ALA A 498 -59.60 5.11 -25.00
C ALA A 498 -60.76 4.42 -25.74
N ILE A 499 -61.80 5.21 -26.08
CA ILE A 499 -62.90 4.81 -26.97
C ILE A 499 -62.68 5.57 -28.29
N TYR A 500 -62.45 4.85 -29.39
CA TYR A 500 -62.14 5.45 -30.70
C TYR A 500 -63.39 5.88 -31.45
N LYS A 501 -63.30 6.96 -32.24
CA LYS A 501 -64.40 7.40 -33.11
C LYS A 501 -64.68 6.41 -34.24
N ASN A 502 -63.60 5.83 -34.81
CA ASN A 502 -63.63 4.76 -35.81
C ASN A 502 -62.50 3.77 -35.46
N GLN A 503 -62.75 2.45 -35.53
CA GLN A 503 -61.72 1.44 -35.26
C GLN A 503 -61.00 1.09 -36.57
N PRO A 504 -59.75 1.54 -36.80
CA PRO A 504 -59.05 1.18 -38.02
C PRO A 504 -58.67 -0.31 -38.00
N PRO A 505 -58.71 -1.03 -39.14
CA PRO A 505 -58.18 -2.39 -39.22
C PRO A 505 -56.67 -2.33 -38.96
N THR A 506 -56.20 -3.01 -37.90
CA THR A 506 -54.77 -3.11 -37.61
C THR A 506 -54.12 -4.09 -38.59
N PRO A 507 -53.20 -3.64 -39.48
CA PRO A 507 -52.46 -4.55 -40.35
C PRO A 507 -51.68 -5.56 -39.51
N LEU A 508 -51.46 -6.78 -40.04
CA LEU A 508 -50.69 -7.84 -39.37
C LEU A 508 -49.34 -7.34 -38.84
N VAL A 509 -48.69 -6.44 -39.60
CA VAL A 509 -47.43 -5.78 -39.24
C VAL A 509 -47.57 -4.97 -37.93
N GLU A 510 -48.65 -4.22 -37.73
CA GLU A 510 -48.84 -3.46 -36.48
C GLU A 510 -49.07 -4.36 -35.26
N ARG A 511 -49.74 -5.52 -35.43
CA ARG A 511 -49.91 -6.51 -34.34
C ARG A 511 -48.60 -7.21 -33.98
N LEU A 512 -47.73 -7.47 -34.96
CA LEU A 512 -46.41 -8.02 -34.71
C LEU A 512 -45.53 -6.99 -33.98
N PHE A 513 -45.54 -5.72 -34.41
CA PHE A 513 -44.78 -4.65 -33.78
C PHE A 513 -45.31 -4.22 -32.41
N SER A 514 -46.60 -4.35 -32.12
CA SER A 514 -47.16 -4.01 -30.79
C SER A 514 -46.57 -4.86 -29.66
N ASN A 515 -46.06 -6.06 -29.97
CA ASN A 515 -45.44 -6.95 -29.00
C ASN A 515 -43.90 -6.76 -28.90
N VAL A 516 -43.26 -6.12 -29.88
CA VAL A 516 -41.79 -5.91 -29.89
C VAL A 516 -41.33 -5.08 -28.68
N GLY A 517 -42.03 -4.00 -28.34
CA GLY A 517 -41.68 -3.13 -27.21
C GLY A 517 -41.71 -3.84 -25.84
N PRO A 518 -42.80 -4.52 -25.48
CA PRO A 518 -42.87 -5.35 -24.28
C PRO A 518 -41.82 -6.47 -24.25
N THR A 519 -41.57 -7.14 -25.39
CA THR A 519 -40.56 -8.20 -25.49
C THR A 519 -39.15 -7.67 -25.25
N LEU A 520 -38.75 -6.56 -25.89
CA LEU A 520 -37.44 -5.94 -25.68
C LEU A 520 -37.23 -5.47 -24.24
N THR A 521 -38.28 -4.93 -23.63
CA THR A 521 -38.30 -4.55 -22.20
C THR A 521 -38.08 -5.77 -21.30
N LEU A 522 -38.75 -6.89 -21.60
CA LEU A 522 -38.62 -8.14 -20.85
C LEU A 522 -37.23 -8.75 -20.99
N CYS A 523 -36.68 -8.81 -22.21
CA CYS A 523 -35.31 -9.26 -22.47
C CYS A 523 -34.29 -8.46 -21.67
N PHE A 524 -34.40 -7.12 -21.68
CA PHE A 524 -33.52 -6.25 -20.91
C PHE A 524 -33.68 -6.45 -19.39
N TRP A 525 -34.89 -6.75 -18.92
CA TRP A 525 -35.14 -7.08 -17.52
C TRP A 525 -34.45 -8.37 -17.10
N ILE A 526 -34.58 -9.42 -17.91
CA ILE A 526 -33.93 -10.71 -17.67
C ILE A 526 -32.41 -10.51 -17.65
N GLU A 527 -31.87 -9.79 -18.62
CA GLU A 527 -30.45 -9.46 -18.69
C GLU A 527 -29.96 -8.70 -17.46
N GLY A 528 -30.65 -7.62 -17.07
CA GLY A 528 -30.28 -6.82 -15.90
C GLY A 528 -30.34 -7.60 -14.60
N VAL A 529 -31.32 -8.51 -14.44
CA VAL A 529 -31.40 -9.41 -13.28
C VAL A 529 -30.26 -10.42 -13.30
N LEU A 530 -29.97 -11.05 -14.45
CA LEU A 530 -28.87 -11.99 -14.57
C LEU A 530 -27.52 -11.32 -14.27
N GLU A 531 -27.27 -10.14 -14.82
CA GLU A 531 -26.05 -9.38 -14.57
C GLU A 531 -25.94 -8.96 -13.10
N PHE A 532 -27.03 -8.47 -12.50
CA PHE A 532 -27.07 -8.11 -11.08
C PHE A 532 -26.80 -9.32 -10.19
N THR A 533 -27.45 -10.45 -10.45
CA THR A 533 -27.27 -11.69 -9.70
C THR A 533 -25.86 -12.25 -9.89
N CYS A 534 -25.32 -12.24 -11.11
CA CYS A 534 -23.94 -12.67 -11.36
C CYS A 534 -22.93 -11.80 -10.61
N LEU A 535 -23.07 -10.46 -10.64
CA LEU A 535 -22.18 -9.55 -9.91
C LEU A 535 -22.31 -9.70 -8.39
N LEU A 536 -23.54 -9.88 -7.89
CA LEU A 536 -23.80 -10.13 -6.48
C LEU A 536 -23.19 -11.46 -6.04
N LEU A 537 -23.40 -12.53 -6.81
CA LEU A 537 -22.80 -13.84 -6.56
C LEU A 537 -21.28 -13.79 -6.67
N CYS A 538 -20.70 -13.09 -7.65
CA CYS A 538 -19.25 -12.88 -7.71
C CYS A 538 -18.73 -12.15 -6.47
N GLY A 539 -19.49 -11.19 -5.94
CA GLY A 539 -19.20 -10.53 -4.67
C GLY A 539 -19.29 -11.49 -3.49
N LEU A 540 -20.36 -12.28 -3.38
CA LEU A 540 -20.59 -13.24 -2.30
C LEU A 540 -19.62 -14.43 -2.34
N PHE A 541 -19.23 -14.91 -3.52
CA PHE A 541 -18.20 -15.94 -3.70
C PHE A 541 -16.79 -15.37 -3.53
N ALA A 542 -16.54 -14.10 -3.86
CA ALA A 542 -15.33 -13.43 -3.38
C ALA A 542 -15.29 -13.34 -1.83
N MET A 543 -16.44 -13.47 -1.17
CA MET A 543 -16.58 -13.51 0.30
C MET A 543 -16.64 -14.94 0.89
N SER A 544 -16.88 -15.99 0.09
CA SER A 544 -17.10 -17.38 0.51
C SER A 544 -16.13 -18.31 -0.22
N GLU A 545 -15.27 -19.01 0.53
CA GLU A 545 -14.16 -19.80 0.00
C GLU A 545 -14.52 -21.15 -0.63
N GLU A 546 -15.79 -21.55 -0.64
CA GLU A 546 -16.15 -22.79 -1.32
C GLU A 546 -16.12 -22.55 -2.84
N LYS A 547 -15.31 -23.34 -3.56
CA LYS A 547 -15.40 -23.46 -5.02
C LYS A 547 -16.48 -24.50 -5.36
N PRO A 548 -17.75 -24.13 -5.62
CA PRO A 548 -18.52 -24.95 -6.52
C PRO A 548 -18.05 -24.56 -7.93
N PHE A 549 -17.55 -25.55 -8.67
CA PHE A 549 -17.12 -25.50 -10.07
C PHE A 549 -15.66 -25.11 -10.37
N HIS A 550 -15.04 -25.92 -11.23
CA HIS A 550 -13.72 -25.77 -11.84
C HIS A 550 -13.61 -24.55 -12.78
N THR A 551 -14.26 -23.44 -12.49
CA THR A 551 -14.22 -22.25 -13.34
C THR A 551 -13.00 -21.39 -13.03
N THR A 552 -12.18 -21.21 -14.06
CA THR A 552 -11.05 -20.28 -14.18
C THR A 552 -11.50 -18.82 -14.11
N CYS A 553 -12.10 -18.40 -12.99
CA CYS A 553 -12.37 -16.99 -12.73
C CYS A 553 -11.03 -16.28 -12.45
N LYS A 554 -10.41 -15.70 -13.48
CA LYS A 554 -9.38 -14.68 -13.29
C LYS A 554 -9.95 -13.56 -12.40
N PRO A 555 -9.17 -13.00 -11.47
CA PRO A 555 -9.62 -11.86 -10.67
C PRO A 555 -10.05 -10.72 -11.62
N LEU A 556 -11.16 -10.08 -11.28
CA LEU A 556 -11.67 -8.88 -11.96
C LEU A 556 -10.70 -7.71 -11.71
N THR A 557 -9.57 -7.72 -12.40
CA THR A 557 -8.58 -6.65 -12.38
C THR A 557 -9.01 -5.56 -13.34
N GLY A 558 -9.37 -4.40 -12.78
CA GLY A 558 -9.42 -3.12 -13.50
C GLY A 558 -10.38 -3.04 -14.67
N SER A 559 -11.58 -2.51 -14.43
CA SER A 559 -12.38 -1.95 -15.53
C SER A 559 -13.28 -0.84 -14.99
N VAL A 560 -12.85 0.39 -15.27
CA VAL A 560 -13.70 1.59 -15.21
C VAL A 560 -14.90 1.36 -16.13
N VAL A 561 -16.10 1.74 -15.69
CA VAL A 561 -17.30 1.69 -16.56
C VAL A 561 -17.00 2.48 -17.83
N PRO A 562 -17.07 1.88 -19.03
CA PRO A 562 -16.67 2.57 -20.26
C PRO A 562 -17.46 3.85 -20.50
N VAL A 563 -16.83 4.86 -21.12
CA VAL A 563 -17.47 6.16 -21.39
C VAL A 563 -18.76 6.00 -22.20
N HIS A 564 -18.79 5.10 -23.20
CA HIS A 564 -20.00 4.83 -23.99
C HIS A 564 -21.15 4.29 -23.14
N TYR A 565 -20.85 3.47 -22.13
CA TYR A 565 -21.86 2.94 -21.21
C TYR A 565 -22.47 4.05 -20.36
N MET A 566 -21.64 4.98 -19.84
CA MET A 566 -22.12 6.14 -19.06
C MET A 566 -22.93 7.13 -19.90
N VAL A 567 -22.53 7.35 -21.16
CA VAL A 567 -23.32 8.15 -22.11
C VAL A 567 -24.65 7.47 -22.38
N GLY A 568 -24.65 6.16 -22.65
CA GLY A 568 -25.86 5.39 -22.89
C GLY A 568 -26.83 5.42 -21.70
N TRP A 569 -26.29 5.26 -20.48
CA TRP A 569 -27.05 5.40 -19.24
C TRP A 569 -27.73 6.77 -19.11
N SER A 570 -26.98 7.85 -19.39
CA SER A 570 -27.50 9.22 -19.29
C SER A 570 -28.64 9.46 -20.29
N LEU A 571 -28.53 8.93 -21.51
CA LEU A 571 -29.57 9.03 -22.53
C LEU A 571 -30.85 8.28 -22.15
N ILE A 572 -30.73 7.08 -21.58
CA ILE A 572 -31.87 6.31 -21.10
C ILE A 572 -32.59 7.07 -19.98
N VAL A 573 -31.86 7.57 -18.97
CA VAL A 573 -32.45 8.31 -17.86
C VAL A 573 -33.16 9.59 -18.36
N ALA A 574 -32.50 10.39 -19.19
CA ALA A 574 -33.08 11.59 -19.77
C ALA A 574 -34.32 11.29 -20.63
N GLY A 575 -34.23 10.27 -21.48
CA GLY A 575 -35.34 9.81 -22.30
C GLY A 575 -36.52 9.30 -21.46
N THR A 576 -36.27 8.60 -20.35
CA THR A 576 -37.32 8.16 -19.42
C THR A 576 -38.06 9.33 -18.79
N PHE A 577 -37.36 10.37 -18.34
CA PHE A 577 -38.00 11.58 -17.81
C PHE A 577 -38.84 12.29 -18.87
N LEU A 578 -38.30 12.46 -20.08
CA LEU A 578 -39.04 13.08 -21.20
C LEU A 578 -40.28 12.26 -21.57
N ARG A 579 -40.17 10.93 -21.63
CA ARG A 579 -41.29 10.01 -21.92
C ARG A 579 -42.39 10.13 -20.87
N ARG A 580 -42.01 10.27 -19.60
CA ARG A 580 -42.94 10.46 -18.49
C ARG A 580 -43.64 11.81 -18.51
N ALA A 581 -42.92 12.88 -18.85
CA ALA A 581 -43.54 14.18 -19.08
C ALA A 581 -44.59 14.12 -20.20
N CYS A 582 -44.30 13.39 -21.30
CA CYS A 582 -45.24 13.18 -22.39
C CYS A 582 -46.50 12.41 -21.95
N TYR A 583 -46.35 11.36 -21.13
CA TYR A 583 -47.49 10.62 -20.58
C TYR A 583 -48.34 11.48 -19.64
N LYS A 584 -47.71 12.35 -18.84
CA LYS A 584 -48.42 13.25 -17.93
C LYS A 584 -49.27 14.27 -18.69
N GLU A 585 -48.72 14.85 -19.75
CA GLU A 585 -49.44 15.84 -20.58
C GLU A 585 -50.55 15.21 -21.43
N LEU A 586 -50.31 14.05 -22.07
CA LEU A 586 -51.35 13.38 -22.84
C LEU A 586 -52.44 12.78 -21.95
N ALA A 587 -52.08 12.34 -20.73
CA ALA A 587 -52.98 11.70 -19.77
C ALA A 587 -53.87 10.63 -20.44
N ARG A 588 -55.20 10.81 -20.40
CA ARG A 588 -56.19 9.89 -20.98
C ARG A 588 -56.12 9.76 -22.51
N LEU A 589 -55.46 10.70 -23.19
CA LEU A 589 -55.33 10.73 -24.65
C LEU A 589 -54.16 9.88 -25.17
N PHE A 590 -53.30 9.36 -24.29
CA PHE A 590 -52.21 8.48 -24.72
C PHE A 590 -52.75 7.13 -25.24
N THR A 591 -52.20 6.68 -26.36
CA THR A 591 -52.47 5.35 -26.92
C THR A 591 -51.30 4.83 -27.76
N PHE A 592 -51.13 3.51 -27.82
CA PHE A 592 -50.24 2.84 -28.76
C PHE A 592 -50.86 2.62 -30.13
N VAL A 593 -52.18 2.69 -30.25
CA VAL A 593 -52.91 2.50 -31.51
C VAL A 593 -53.09 3.86 -32.18
N ILE A 594 -52.67 3.98 -33.44
CA ILE A 594 -52.95 5.18 -34.22
C ILE A 594 -54.47 5.30 -34.40
N GLY A 595 -55.07 6.35 -33.84
CA GLY A 595 -56.50 6.60 -33.99
C GLY A 595 -56.99 7.80 -33.20
N ILE A 596 -58.06 8.43 -33.70
CA ILE A 596 -58.70 9.56 -33.03
C ILE A 596 -59.67 9.04 -31.96
N GLN A 597 -59.51 9.54 -30.74
CA GLN A 597 -60.33 9.17 -29.58
C GLN A 597 -61.59 10.05 -29.50
N LYS A 598 -62.63 9.56 -28.82
CA LYS A 598 -63.83 10.36 -28.54
C LYS A 598 -63.46 11.52 -27.60
N GLY A 599 -63.64 12.76 -28.05
CA GLY A 599 -63.22 13.97 -27.33
C GLY A 599 -61.71 14.21 -27.32
N HIS A 600 -61.01 13.77 -28.38
CA HIS A 600 -59.58 14.05 -28.59
C HIS A 600 -59.33 15.55 -28.65
N GLN A 601 -58.26 16.01 -28.00
CA GLN A 601 -57.83 17.41 -28.01
C GLN A 601 -56.39 17.50 -28.50
N LEU A 602 -56.07 18.55 -29.25
CA LEU A 602 -54.70 18.83 -29.64
C LEU A 602 -53.93 19.39 -28.43
N ILE A 603 -52.98 18.62 -27.90
CA ILE A 603 -52.16 19.02 -26.76
C ILE A 603 -50.99 19.87 -27.25
N THR A 604 -50.92 21.12 -26.78
CA THR A 604 -49.91 22.11 -27.18
C THR A 604 -49.03 22.58 -26.02
N THR A 605 -49.14 21.92 -24.86
CA THR A 605 -48.45 22.27 -23.60
C THR A 605 -47.35 21.27 -23.25
N GLY A 606 -46.49 21.64 -22.30
CA GLY A 606 -45.37 20.80 -21.85
C GLY A 606 -44.40 20.48 -23.00
N PRO A 607 -43.89 19.23 -23.12
CA PRO A 607 -42.96 18.88 -24.20
C PRO A 607 -43.51 19.11 -25.63
N TYR A 608 -44.83 19.12 -25.81
CA TYR A 608 -45.49 19.34 -27.10
C TYR A 608 -45.48 20.81 -27.55
N SER A 609 -45.10 21.76 -26.68
CA SER A 609 -44.88 23.15 -27.10
C SER A 609 -43.51 23.35 -27.78
N ILE A 610 -42.60 22.38 -27.63
CA ILE A 610 -41.23 22.45 -28.12
C ILE A 610 -41.09 21.66 -29.42
N VAL A 611 -41.44 20.37 -29.42
CA VAL A 611 -41.42 19.52 -30.62
C VAL A 611 -42.77 18.86 -30.83
N ARG A 612 -43.10 18.50 -32.07
CA ARG A 612 -44.40 17.88 -32.40
C ARG A 612 -44.56 16.48 -31.84
N HIS A 613 -43.47 15.71 -31.81
CA HIS A 613 -43.46 14.31 -31.41
C HIS A 613 -42.47 14.01 -30.26
N PRO A 614 -42.62 14.66 -29.08
CA PRO A 614 -41.67 14.54 -27.97
C PRO A 614 -41.66 13.12 -27.37
N GLY A 615 -42.79 12.40 -27.46
CA GLY A 615 -42.84 11.00 -27.06
C GLY A 615 -41.94 10.12 -27.92
N TYR A 616 -41.93 10.32 -29.24
CA TYR A 616 -41.04 9.60 -30.15
C TYR A 616 -39.58 10.01 -29.96
N ALA A 617 -39.32 11.31 -29.74
CA ALA A 617 -37.98 11.80 -29.39
C ALA A 617 -37.44 11.14 -28.12
N ALA A 618 -38.28 11.00 -27.08
CA ALA A 618 -37.93 10.28 -25.86
C ALA A 618 -37.59 8.80 -26.12
N PHE A 619 -38.33 8.15 -27.03
CA PHE A 619 -38.05 6.77 -27.43
C PHE A 619 -36.72 6.64 -28.19
N VAL A 620 -36.40 7.59 -29.06
CA VAL A 620 -35.11 7.64 -29.76
C VAL A 620 -33.96 7.77 -28.77
N LEU A 621 -34.07 8.66 -27.77
CA LEU A 621 -33.05 8.81 -26.71
C LEU A 621 -32.84 7.50 -25.94
N ILE A 622 -33.94 6.84 -25.54
CA ILE A 622 -33.87 5.54 -24.83
C ILE A 622 -33.20 4.48 -25.72
N ASN A 623 -33.54 4.38 -27.00
CA ASN A 623 -32.96 3.38 -27.90
C ASN A 623 -31.50 3.67 -28.25
N ALA A 624 -31.13 4.94 -28.46
CA ALA A 624 -29.73 5.32 -28.65
C ALA A 624 -28.91 4.96 -27.42
N GLY A 625 -29.45 5.21 -26.22
CA GLY A 625 -28.79 4.81 -24.98
C GLY A 625 -28.71 3.29 -24.81
N LEU A 626 -29.76 2.54 -25.17
CA LEU A 626 -29.75 1.07 -25.18
C LEU A 626 -28.68 0.54 -26.11
N ILE A 627 -28.57 1.06 -27.34
CA ILE A 627 -27.53 0.65 -28.28
C ILE A 627 -26.14 0.87 -27.66
N LEU A 628 -25.89 2.06 -27.10
CA LEU A 628 -24.60 2.37 -26.48
C LEU A 628 -24.28 1.49 -25.27
N VAL A 629 -25.28 1.11 -24.48
CA VAL A 629 -25.10 0.18 -23.34
C VAL A 629 -24.80 -1.25 -23.81
N HIS A 630 -25.20 -1.67 -25.02
CA HIS A 630 -24.94 -3.03 -25.53
C HIS A 630 -23.72 -3.11 -26.46
N VAL A 631 -23.25 -1.98 -27.01
CA VAL A 631 -22.03 -1.93 -27.83
C VAL A 631 -20.84 -2.31 -26.97
N ASN A 632 -20.16 -3.39 -27.34
CA ASN A 632 -18.99 -3.92 -26.63
C ASN A 632 -19.22 -4.23 -25.14
N HIS A 633 -20.47 -4.27 -24.68
CA HIS A 633 -20.79 -4.63 -23.29
C HIS A 633 -20.68 -6.12 -23.10
N GLN A 634 -19.98 -6.48 -22.02
CA GLN A 634 -19.86 -7.84 -21.54
C GLN A 634 -20.49 -7.86 -20.15
N PRO A 635 -21.77 -8.28 -20.03
CA PRO A 635 -22.47 -8.34 -18.74
C PRO A 635 -21.81 -9.35 -17.78
N ILE A 636 -21.17 -10.38 -18.31
CA ILE A 636 -20.50 -11.43 -17.54
C ILE A 636 -18.99 -11.30 -17.76
N PRO A 637 -18.15 -11.45 -16.73
CA PRO A 637 -16.70 -11.50 -16.92
C PRO A 637 -16.34 -12.57 -17.98
N SER A 638 -15.49 -12.22 -18.94
CA SER A 638 -15.06 -13.10 -20.05
C SER A 638 -14.40 -14.42 -19.61
N SER A 639 -14.18 -14.58 -18.30
CA SER A 639 -13.62 -15.77 -17.65
C SER A 639 -14.59 -16.95 -17.49
N PHE A 640 -15.89 -16.81 -17.77
CA PHE A 640 -16.87 -17.89 -17.54
C PHE A 640 -16.86 -18.98 -18.63
N SER A 641 -16.88 -18.62 -19.91
CA SER A 641 -16.79 -19.56 -21.05
C SER A 641 -16.76 -18.81 -22.39
N PRO A 642 -15.89 -19.19 -23.34
CA PRO A 642 -15.90 -18.64 -24.71
C PRO A 642 -17.24 -18.84 -25.44
N VAL A 643 -17.97 -19.91 -25.10
CA VAL A 643 -19.29 -20.20 -25.69
C VAL A 643 -20.32 -19.20 -25.19
N ILE A 644 -20.31 -18.90 -23.89
CA ILE A 644 -21.22 -17.90 -23.29
C ILE A 644 -20.91 -16.52 -23.86
N GLU A 645 -19.63 -16.17 -24.01
CA GLU A 645 -19.22 -14.90 -24.62
C GLU A 645 -19.76 -14.75 -26.05
N ALA A 646 -19.66 -15.81 -26.87
CA ALA A 646 -20.21 -15.81 -28.22
C ALA A 646 -21.74 -15.63 -28.24
N ILE A 647 -22.46 -16.32 -27.34
CA ILE A 647 -23.93 -16.20 -27.20
C ILE A 647 -24.33 -14.76 -26.84
N VAL A 648 -23.64 -14.16 -25.86
CA VAL A 648 -23.90 -12.79 -25.41
C VAL A 648 -23.65 -11.78 -26.53
N ARG A 649 -22.58 -11.94 -27.31
CA ARG A 649 -22.30 -11.08 -28.48
C ARG A 649 -23.40 -11.18 -29.54
N ILE A 650 -23.88 -12.39 -29.82
CA ILE A 650 -24.99 -12.62 -30.78
C ILE A 650 -26.27 -11.98 -30.27
N TYR A 651 -26.60 -12.16 -28.98
CA TYR A 651 -27.76 -11.53 -28.36
C TYR A 651 -27.68 -10.00 -28.43
N ASN A 652 -26.55 -9.39 -28.07
CA ASN A 652 -26.36 -7.93 -28.14
C ASN A 652 -26.52 -7.41 -29.58
N ALA A 653 -25.94 -8.10 -30.57
CA ALA A 653 -26.09 -7.73 -31.97
C ALA A 653 -27.55 -7.82 -32.45
N ALA A 654 -28.27 -8.87 -32.05
CA ALA A 654 -29.70 -9.03 -32.35
C ALA A 654 -30.54 -7.93 -31.67
N TYR A 655 -30.25 -7.61 -30.41
CA TYR A 655 -30.94 -6.55 -29.66
C TYR A 655 -30.77 -5.19 -30.36
N ILE A 656 -29.52 -4.84 -30.71
CA ILE A 656 -29.21 -3.60 -31.44
C ILE A 656 -29.96 -3.54 -32.77
N LEU A 657 -30.00 -4.64 -33.53
CA LEU A 657 -30.70 -4.70 -34.81
C LEU A 657 -32.21 -4.47 -34.65
N VAL A 658 -32.85 -5.15 -33.69
CA VAL A 658 -34.28 -5.02 -33.44
C VAL A 658 -34.65 -3.64 -32.90
N SER A 659 -33.86 -3.09 -31.97
CA SER A 659 -34.02 -1.72 -31.46
C SER A 659 -33.89 -0.66 -32.57
N THR A 660 -32.93 -0.86 -33.48
CA THR A 660 -32.74 0.04 -34.63
C THR A 660 -33.95 -0.02 -35.57
N ALA A 661 -34.40 -1.23 -35.91
CA ALA A 661 -35.59 -1.43 -36.76
C ALA A 661 -36.86 -0.84 -36.13
N ALA A 662 -37.06 -1.04 -34.82
CA ALA A 662 -38.18 -0.47 -34.07
C ALA A 662 -38.14 1.07 -34.07
N THR A 663 -36.97 1.66 -33.93
CA THR A 663 -36.77 3.12 -34.00
C THR A 663 -37.14 3.68 -35.36
N VAL A 664 -36.66 3.06 -36.45
CA VAL A 664 -37.00 3.48 -37.83
C VAL A 664 -38.49 3.35 -38.10
N PHE A 665 -39.12 2.25 -37.65
CA PHE A 665 -40.56 2.04 -37.80
C PHE A 665 -41.37 3.11 -37.08
N LEU A 666 -41.01 3.44 -35.83
CA LEU A 666 -41.71 4.44 -35.03
C LEU A 666 -41.55 5.88 -35.55
N LEU A 667 -40.40 6.20 -36.14
CA LEU A 667 -40.21 7.49 -36.82
C LEU A 667 -41.13 7.63 -38.04
N LYS A 668 -41.25 6.57 -38.85
CA LYS A 668 -42.22 6.53 -39.97
C LYS A 668 -43.68 6.56 -39.49
N ARG A 669 -43.96 5.97 -38.33
CA ARG A 669 -45.28 5.98 -37.70
C ARG A 669 -45.76 7.40 -37.40
N ALA A 670 -44.86 8.29 -36.99
CA ALA A 670 -45.20 9.68 -36.70
C ALA A 670 -45.80 10.42 -37.92
N ASP A 671 -45.34 10.13 -39.15
CA ASP A 671 -45.90 10.73 -40.37
C ASP A 671 -47.39 10.40 -40.57
N LEU A 672 -47.79 9.18 -40.21
CA LEU A 672 -49.19 8.74 -40.29
C LEU A 672 -50.04 9.43 -39.22
N GLU A 673 -49.47 9.62 -38.03
CA GLU A 673 -50.12 10.33 -36.93
C GLU A 673 -50.34 11.81 -37.28
N GLU A 674 -49.37 12.49 -37.89
CA GLU A 674 -49.54 13.87 -38.37
C GLU A 674 -50.65 14.01 -39.40
N LYS A 675 -50.72 13.09 -40.37
CA LYS A 675 -51.80 13.09 -41.38
C LYS A 675 -53.19 12.96 -40.75
N LEU A 676 -53.32 12.13 -39.72
CA LEU A 676 -54.58 11.93 -39.02
C LEU A 676 -54.96 13.10 -38.12
N LEU A 677 -53.98 13.68 -37.41
CA LEU A 677 -54.20 14.89 -36.61
C LEU A 677 -54.57 16.08 -37.50
N GLN A 678 -53.92 16.22 -38.66
CA GLN A 678 -54.26 17.24 -39.64
C GLN A 678 -55.67 17.04 -40.22
N ALA A 679 -56.06 15.80 -40.52
CA ALA A 679 -57.40 15.49 -41.02
C ALA A 679 -58.50 15.77 -39.99
N GLU A 680 -58.25 15.54 -38.69
CA GLU A 680 -59.23 15.77 -37.62
C GLU A 680 -59.33 17.24 -37.19
N PHE A 681 -58.19 17.92 -37.03
CA PHE A 681 -58.13 19.27 -36.45
C PHE A 681 -57.95 20.39 -37.48
N GLY A 682 -57.74 20.07 -38.76
CA GLY A 682 -57.67 21.02 -39.87
C GLY A 682 -56.71 22.19 -39.62
N ASP A 683 -57.22 23.42 -39.77
CA ASP A 683 -56.44 24.65 -39.63
C ASP A 683 -55.81 24.85 -38.24
N ALA A 684 -56.44 24.31 -37.18
CA ALA A 684 -55.89 24.41 -35.82
C ALA A 684 -54.57 23.65 -35.70
N TRP A 685 -54.47 22.47 -36.32
CA TRP A 685 -53.23 21.70 -36.38
C TRP A 685 -52.18 22.38 -37.24
N VAL A 686 -52.56 22.90 -38.41
CA VAL A 686 -51.63 23.61 -39.32
C VAL A 686 -51.03 24.84 -38.64
N LYS A 687 -51.85 25.62 -37.91
CA LYS A 687 -51.40 26.79 -37.15
C LYS A 687 -50.40 26.40 -36.06
N TRP A 688 -50.73 25.37 -35.27
CA TRP A 688 -49.84 24.87 -34.22
C TRP A 688 -48.53 24.30 -34.77
N ALA A 689 -48.58 23.48 -35.83
CA ALA A 689 -47.41 22.88 -36.46
C ALA A 689 -46.46 23.93 -37.08
N ARG A 690 -46.97 25.10 -37.50
CA ARG A 690 -46.13 26.24 -37.93
C ARG A 690 -45.39 26.90 -36.77
N THR A 691 -46.00 26.94 -35.58
CA THR A 691 -45.38 27.48 -34.36
C THR A 691 -44.37 26.48 -33.79
N VAL A 692 -44.73 25.21 -33.70
CA VAL A 692 -43.87 24.10 -33.23
C VAL A 692 -43.17 23.45 -34.43
N ARG A 693 -42.15 24.13 -34.96
CA ARG A 693 -41.51 23.80 -36.24
C ARG A 693 -40.85 22.42 -36.24
N TRP A 694 -40.21 22.05 -35.13
CA TRP A 694 -39.38 20.85 -35.05
C TRP A 694 -40.20 19.59 -34.83
N LYS A 695 -39.90 18.54 -35.58
CA LYS A 695 -40.66 17.29 -35.50
C LYS A 695 -40.26 16.45 -34.29
N PHE A 696 -38.96 16.17 -34.13
CA PHE A 696 -38.44 15.32 -33.05
C PHE A 696 -37.38 15.99 -32.18
N VAL A 697 -36.45 16.72 -32.80
CA VAL A 697 -35.31 17.35 -32.10
C VAL A 697 -35.24 18.83 -32.47
N PRO A 698 -35.14 19.76 -31.52
CA PRO A 698 -34.97 21.17 -31.82
C PRO A 698 -33.73 21.42 -32.69
N GLY A 699 -33.89 22.19 -33.77
CA GLY A 699 -32.79 22.53 -34.68
C GLY A 699 -32.48 21.51 -35.78
N LEU A 700 -33.15 20.34 -35.82
CA LEU A 700 -33.08 19.39 -36.92
C LEU A 700 -34.42 19.38 -37.69
N TRP A 701 -34.35 19.51 -39.01
CA TRP A 701 -35.51 19.70 -39.91
C TRP A 701 -36.17 18.40 -40.31
#